data_AF-A0A085ZRL1-F1
#
_entry.id   AF-A0A085ZRL1-F1
#
_cell.length_a   1.000
_cell.length_b   1.000
_cell.length_c   1.000
_cell.angle_alpha   90.00
_cell.angle_beta   90.00
_cell.angle_gamma   90.00
#
_symmetry.space_group_name_H-M   'P 1'
#
loop_
_entity.id
_entity.type
_entity.pdbx_description
1 polymer ?
#
loop_
_entity_poly.entity_id
_entity_poly.type
_entity_poly.pdbx_seq_one_letter_code
_entity_poly.pdbx_strand_id
1 'polypeptide(L)'
;MNQDYIKPDNWSIIEEGFDAERVKSSESLFSIGNGAMGQRANFEEKYSAETFQGSYIAGIYYPDKTKVGWWKNGYPKYFAKVLNAPNWIGIDIEINEENLDLNTCTEVRNFRRELNMKEGWYNRSFEATLKNGTEIAVNVRRFLSLDLDEAGIIKYEITPLNKDAKIVYKPYVDAGVTNEDANWDEKFWEPLEVKKGTNEAFVTAQTFKTHFKVTTFMHNTILANGENIHVSPSTIDSTTDKVQYTYGTIIAKGQTSAIQKIGGYTVSLNHENTLAGAEKVIKSAVNSGYDALLQNQIDAWAKIWEMSDITIDGDVKAQQGIRFNIFQLNQTYLGKDSRLNIGPKGFTGEKYGGSTYWDTEAYCIPFYMATKDQQVARNLLTYRFNQLDKAIENAKDNLGFKNGAALYPMVTMNGEECHNEWEITHEEIHRNGAIAFAIYNYYRYTGDYSYIPEKGLEVLIGIARFWHQRASFSKEKNQYVILGVTGPNEYENNINNNFYTNYIAKWCIDFASEQIAKVALEYPSDHKRILEKVTLSANEIQEWKKVADNMYFPTSKELGIYLQQDGFLDKDLVPVKDLDRSQRPINQKWSWDRVLRSPYIKQADVLQCFYFFEDHFSKEELERNFDFYESFTVHESSLSPCVHSIQAAVLDKMDMAYTFYLRTSRLDLDDYNKEVEEGCHITSMAGTWMSIVEGFGGMRVKNNQLHFSPKIPKEWKGYSFKINFRNQILKVDVNHNETTFTVDGDQDLTIIVNGNSEIASKFVQIN
;
A
#
# COMPACT_ATOMS: atom_id res chain seq x y z
N MET A 1 -25.52 2.09 -4.13
CA MET A 1 -25.66 1.08 -3.08
C MET A 1 -24.35 0.32 -3.06
N ASN A 2 -23.75 0.13 -1.89
CA ASN A 2 -22.46 -0.56 -1.73
C ASN A 2 -22.62 -2.05 -2.08
N GLN A 3 -21.53 -2.71 -2.47
CA GLN A 3 -21.57 -4.14 -2.80
C GLN A 3 -21.41 -4.96 -1.50
N ASP A 4 -22.43 -5.69 -1.05
CA ASP A 4 -22.37 -6.52 0.18
C ASP A 4 -22.48 -8.01 -0.19
N TYR A 5 -21.48 -8.52 -0.94
CA TYR A 5 -21.43 -9.93 -1.37
C TYR A 5 -20.34 -10.76 -0.69
N ILE A 6 -19.44 -10.12 0.05
CA ILE A 6 -18.42 -10.80 0.85
C ILE A 6 -19.05 -11.29 2.15
N LYS A 7 -19.01 -12.60 2.39
CA LYS A 7 -19.51 -13.16 3.64
C LYS A 7 -18.61 -12.77 4.81
N PRO A 8 -19.18 -12.27 5.93
CA PRO A 8 -18.40 -11.99 7.13
C PRO A 8 -17.77 -13.27 7.70
N ASP A 9 -16.46 -13.26 7.85
CA ASP A 9 -15.68 -14.32 8.50
C ASP A 9 -14.45 -13.70 9.20
N ASN A 10 -14.01 -14.30 10.29
CA ASN A 10 -12.92 -13.75 11.11
C ASN A 10 -11.54 -13.80 10.43
N TRP A 11 -11.31 -14.74 9.52
CA TRP A 11 -9.99 -15.01 8.96
C TRP A 11 -10.00 -15.18 7.44
N SER A 12 -11.17 -15.20 6.81
CA SER A 12 -11.31 -15.35 5.37
C SER A 12 -12.11 -14.23 4.73
N ILE A 13 -11.73 -13.88 3.50
CA ILE A 13 -12.65 -13.22 2.55
C ILE A 13 -13.31 -14.34 1.76
N ILE A 14 -14.65 -14.38 1.76
CA ILE A 14 -15.42 -15.47 1.16
C ILE A 14 -16.45 -14.87 0.19
N GLU A 15 -16.38 -15.31 -1.06
CA GLU A 15 -17.39 -15.07 -2.10
C GLU A 15 -18.07 -16.41 -2.41
N GLU A 16 -19.41 -16.43 -2.43
CA GLU A 16 -20.19 -17.60 -2.82
C GLU A 16 -21.17 -17.25 -3.95
N GLY A 17 -21.32 -18.19 -4.88
CA GLY A 17 -22.02 -17.96 -6.14
C GLY A 17 -21.11 -17.31 -7.18
N PHE A 18 -21.31 -17.69 -8.44
CA PHE A 18 -20.56 -17.13 -9.56
C PHE A 18 -21.38 -16.01 -10.23
N ASP A 19 -20.80 -14.81 -10.30
CA ASP A 19 -21.37 -13.66 -10.99
C ASP A 19 -20.30 -13.05 -11.90
N ALA A 20 -20.53 -13.10 -13.22
CA ALA A 20 -19.58 -12.66 -14.22
C ALA A 20 -19.26 -11.16 -14.12
N GLU A 21 -20.22 -10.34 -13.66
CA GLU A 21 -20.05 -8.89 -13.52
C GLU A 21 -19.08 -8.53 -12.38
N ARG A 22 -18.86 -9.45 -11.43
CA ARG A 22 -18.00 -9.22 -10.25
C ARG A 22 -16.56 -9.64 -10.46
N VAL A 23 -16.23 -10.34 -11.56
CA VAL A 23 -14.92 -10.98 -11.72
C VAL A 23 -13.76 -9.98 -11.57
N LYS A 24 -13.80 -8.81 -12.21
CA LYS A 24 -12.73 -7.79 -12.09
C LYS A 24 -12.57 -7.25 -10.66
N SER A 25 -13.68 -7.13 -9.91
CA SER A 25 -13.66 -6.71 -8.51
C SER A 25 -13.10 -7.81 -7.60
N SER A 26 -13.56 -9.05 -7.77
CA SER A 26 -13.08 -10.20 -7.02
C SER A 26 -11.62 -10.54 -7.34
N GLU A 27 -11.13 -10.23 -8.55
CA GLU A 27 -9.71 -10.30 -8.88
C GLU A 27 -8.85 -9.39 -8.00
N SER A 28 -9.30 -8.16 -7.73
CA SER A 28 -8.62 -7.23 -6.83
C SER A 28 -8.66 -7.72 -5.39
N LEU A 29 -9.85 -8.03 -4.87
CA LEU A 29 -10.07 -8.36 -3.45
C LEU A 29 -9.31 -9.63 -3.02
N PHE A 30 -9.20 -10.60 -3.92
CA PHE A 30 -8.55 -11.89 -3.64
C PHE A 30 -7.09 -11.93 -4.11
N SER A 31 -6.51 -10.77 -4.46
CA SER A 31 -5.09 -10.68 -4.85
C SER A 31 -4.17 -11.26 -3.78
N ILE A 32 -3.08 -11.88 -4.25
CA ILE A 32 -2.02 -12.44 -3.42
C ILE A 32 -0.66 -11.80 -3.72
N GLY A 33 0.22 -11.72 -2.74
CA GLY A 33 1.50 -11.01 -2.78
C GLY A 33 2.47 -11.53 -1.70
N ASN A 34 3.77 -11.39 -1.94
CA ASN A 34 4.83 -11.76 -0.97
C ASN A 34 5.91 -10.67 -0.81
N GLY A 35 5.62 -9.43 -1.21
CA GLY A 35 6.56 -8.31 -1.22
C GLY A 35 7.56 -8.29 -2.38
N ALA A 36 7.80 -9.42 -3.05
CA ALA A 36 8.68 -9.50 -4.23
C ALA A 36 7.88 -9.55 -5.54
N MET A 37 6.70 -10.16 -5.51
CA MET A 37 5.74 -10.17 -6.61
C MET A 37 4.31 -10.24 -6.07
N GLY A 38 3.36 -9.95 -6.95
CA GLY A 38 1.94 -10.17 -6.66
C GLY A 38 1.13 -10.54 -7.89
N GLN A 39 -0.06 -11.05 -7.63
CA GLN A 39 -0.93 -11.70 -8.59
C GLN A 39 -2.39 -11.41 -8.23
N ARG A 40 -3.10 -10.72 -9.13
CA ARG A 40 -4.57 -10.60 -9.05
C ARG A 40 -5.21 -11.99 -9.06
N ALA A 41 -6.40 -12.13 -8.49
CA ALA A 41 -7.14 -13.41 -8.46
C ALA A 41 -7.75 -13.81 -9.82
N ASN A 42 -7.01 -13.58 -10.91
CA ASN A 42 -7.33 -14.09 -12.23
C ASN A 42 -7.38 -15.62 -12.19
N PHE A 43 -8.28 -16.19 -13.00
CA PHE A 43 -8.39 -17.62 -13.19
C PHE A 43 -7.17 -18.16 -13.94
N GLU A 44 -6.72 -19.34 -13.54
CA GLU A 44 -5.61 -20.04 -14.17
C GLU A 44 -6.03 -20.56 -15.55
N GLU A 45 -7.25 -21.08 -15.66
CA GLU A 45 -7.88 -21.48 -16.90
C GLU A 45 -8.44 -20.31 -17.70
N LYS A 46 -8.80 -20.59 -18.95
CA LYS A 46 -9.44 -19.64 -19.84
C LYS A 46 -10.72 -19.06 -19.23
N TYR A 47 -10.83 -17.74 -19.31
CA TYR A 47 -12.06 -17.01 -19.03
C TYR A 47 -12.32 -16.02 -20.17
N SER A 48 -13.45 -16.15 -20.86
CA SER A 48 -13.73 -15.36 -22.08
C SER A 48 -14.53 -14.07 -21.87
N ALA A 49 -15.06 -13.84 -20.66
CA ALA A 49 -15.71 -12.58 -20.30
C ALA A 49 -14.68 -11.55 -19.78
N GLU A 50 -15.15 -10.38 -19.36
CA GLU A 50 -14.28 -9.31 -18.87
C GLU A 50 -13.47 -9.74 -17.64
N THR A 51 -12.17 -9.56 -17.72
CA THR A 51 -11.17 -9.86 -16.70
C THR A 51 -10.05 -8.84 -16.83
N PHE A 52 -9.39 -8.49 -15.74
CA PHE A 52 -8.23 -7.63 -15.75
C PHE A 52 -7.02 -8.46 -15.32
N GLN A 53 -6.28 -8.99 -16.32
CA GLN A 53 -5.09 -9.78 -16.09
C GLN A 53 -3.97 -8.91 -15.52
N GLY A 54 -3.48 -9.26 -14.33
CA GLY A 54 -2.40 -8.50 -13.70
C GLY A 54 -1.53 -9.34 -12.78
N SER A 55 -0.26 -9.41 -13.15
CA SER A 55 0.85 -9.87 -12.30
C SER A 55 1.88 -8.75 -12.22
N TYR A 56 2.52 -8.59 -11.07
CA TYR A 56 3.42 -7.46 -10.83
C TYR A 56 4.68 -7.92 -10.12
N ILE A 57 5.80 -7.28 -10.43
CA ILE A 57 7.12 -7.59 -9.86
C ILE A 57 7.65 -6.34 -9.19
N ALA A 58 8.05 -6.47 -7.92
CA ALA A 58 8.53 -5.35 -7.14
C ALA A 58 9.81 -4.74 -7.75
N GLY A 59 9.83 -3.41 -7.87
CA GLY A 59 10.98 -2.65 -8.37
C GLY A 59 11.18 -2.68 -9.89
N ILE A 60 10.37 -3.45 -10.63
CA ILE A 60 10.42 -3.47 -12.10
C ILE A 60 9.39 -2.48 -12.63
N TYR A 61 9.86 -1.47 -13.37
CA TYR A 61 9.03 -0.40 -13.88
C TYR A 61 9.40 -0.03 -15.31
N TYR A 62 8.46 0.66 -15.97
CA TYR A 62 8.61 1.16 -17.33
C TYR A 62 8.38 2.68 -17.38
N PRO A 63 9.32 3.47 -17.95
CA PRO A 63 9.14 4.91 -18.16
C PRO A 63 8.26 5.16 -19.39
N ASP A 64 6.96 5.34 -19.16
CA ASP A 64 5.99 5.64 -20.20
C ASP A 64 6.02 7.14 -20.54
N LYS A 65 6.06 7.49 -21.83
CA LYS A 65 6.29 8.88 -22.23
C LYS A 65 5.13 9.75 -21.76
N THR A 66 5.46 10.88 -21.11
CA THR A 66 4.45 11.81 -20.59
C THR A 66 3.50 12.26 -21.68
N LYS A 67 2.20 12.16 -21.40
CA LYS A 67 1.11 12.62 -22.25
C LYS A 67 0.35 13.70 -21.50
N VAL A 68 0.30 14.90 -22.06
CA VAL A 68 -0.39 16.07 -21.50
C VAL A 68 -1.06 16.85 -22.62
N GLY A 69 -2.15 17.54 -22.31
CA GLY A 69 -2.79 18.44 -23.28
C GLY A 69 -1.91 19.64 -23.64
N TRP A 70 -1.23 20.22 -22.64
CA TRP A 70 -0.35 21.37 -22.79
C TRP A 70 0.90 21.19 -21.93
N TRP A 71 2.08 21.23 -22.57
CA TRP A 71 3.35 21.13 -21.85
C TRP A 71 3.61 22.36 -20.98
N LYS A 72 4.09 22.13 -19.75
CA LYS A 72 4.60 23.17 -18.85
C LYS A 72 6.08 22.91 -18.59
N ASN A 73 6.87 23.98 -18.51
CA ASN A 73 8.27 23.85 -18.11
C ASN A 73 8.33 23.22 -16.70
N GLY A 74 9.24 22.27 -16.51
CA GLY A 74 9.34 21.49 -15.28
C GLY A 74 8.47 20.23 -15.23
N TYR A 75 7.70 19.91 -16.28
CA TYR A 75 7.05 18.60 -16.36
C TYR A 75 8.06 17.46 -16.55
N PRO A 76 7.80 16.30 -15.94
CA PRO A 76 8.64 15.14 -16.14
C PRO A 76 8.49 14.59 -17.56
N LYS A 77 9.55 13.98 -18.07
CA LYS A 77 9.61 13.44 -19.43
C LYS A 77 8.86 12.12 -19.59
N TYR A 78 8.65 11.41 -18.49
CA TYR A 78 7.92 10.15 -18.45
C TYR A 78 7.11 10.04 -17.14
N PHE A 79 6.09 9.19 -17.17
CA PHE A 79 5.38 8.69 -16.00
C PHE A 79 5.80 7.22 -15.81
N ALA A 80 6.48 6.90 -14.71
CA ALA A 80 6.90 5.53 -14.44
C ALA A 80 5.72 4.69 -13.96
N LYS A 81 5.61 3.46 -14.47
CA LYS A 81 4.55 2.51 -14.11
C LYS A 81 5.15 1.17 -13.76
N VAL A 82 4.66 0.54 -12.69
CA VAL A 82 4.75 -0.92 -12.55
C VAL A 82 3.93 -1.50 -13.68
N LEU A 83 4.53 -2.40 -14.43
CA LEU A 83 3.93 -3.01 -15.59
C LEU A 83 3.41 -4.41 -15.28
N ASN A 84 2.40 -4.84 -16.04
CA ASN A 84 1.94 -6.21 -16.05
C ASN A 84 3.10 -7.12 -16.46
N ALA A 85 3.47 -8.01 -15.56
CA ALA A 85 4.55 -8.97 -15.73
C ALA A 85 4.11 -10.13 -16.63
N PRO A 86 5.06 -10.87 -17.24
CA PRO A 86 4.75 -12.06 -18.01
C PRO A 86 3.88 -13.05 -17.20
N ASN A 87 2.88 -13.66 -17.81
CA ASN A 87 1.96 -14.55 -17.13
C ASN A 87 2.66 -15.85 -16.71
N TRP A 88 2.62 -16.15 -15.40
CA TRP A 88 3.13 -17.41 -14.83
C TRP A 88 2.03 -18.38 -14.39
N ILE A 89 0.79 -17.93 -14.20
CA ILE A 89 -0.31 -18.76 -13.66
C ILE A 89 -1.02 -19.60 -14.70
N GLY A 90 -0.93 -19.26 -15.99
CA GLY A 90 -1.77 -19.82 -17.04
C GLY A 90 -1.76 -21.35 -17.15
N ILE A 91 -2.94 -21.95 -17.12
CA ILE A 91 -3.20 -23.39 -17.31
C ILE A 91 -4.48 -23.51 -18.14
N ASP A 92 -4.37 -23.57 -19.47
CA ASP A 92 -5.55 -23.91 -20.27
C ASP A 92 -5.93 -25.38 -20.00
N ILE A 93 -7.23 -25.67 -19.91
CA ILE A 93 -7.73 -27.00 -19.55
C ILE A 93 -8.77 -27.42 -20.56
N GLU A 94 -8.59 -28.60 -21.14
CA GLU A 94 -9.54 -29.22 -22.05
C GLU A 94 -10.07 -30.53 -21.45
N ILE A 95 -11.38 -30.72 -21.46
CA ILE A 95 -12.07 -31.86 -20.87
C ILE A 95 -12.97 -32.46 -21.93
N ASN A 96 -12.62 -33.67 -22.40
CA ASN A 96 -13.29 -34.32 -23.53
C ASN A 96 -13.43 -33.37 -24.74
N GLU A 97 -12.31 -32.78 -25.17
CA GLU A 97 -12.19 -31.90 -26.36
C GLU A 97 -12.86 -30.51 -26.23
N GLU A 98 -13.39 -30.15 -25.05
CA GLU A 98 -13.95 -28.83 -24.77
C GLU A 98 -13.08 -28.05 -23.76
N ASN A 99 -12.80 -26.77 -24.02
CA ASN A 99 -12.08 -25.92 -23.06
C ASN A 99 -12.95 -25.60 -21.85
N LEU A 100 -12.39 -25.74 -20.65
CA LEU A 100 -13.00 -25.24 -19.43
C LEU A 100 -12.97 -23.71 -19.44
N ASP A 101 -14.16 -23.11 -19.43
CA ASP A 101 -14.36 -21.67 -19.35
C ASP A 101 -15.69 -21.40 -18.63
N LEU A 102 -15.60 -20.85 -17.42
CA LEU A 102 -16.77 -20.61 -16.56
C LEU A 102 -17.81 -19.69 -17.19
N ASN A 103 -17.39 -18.78 -18.10
CA ASN A 103 -18.32 -17.91 -18.81
C ASN A 103 -19.22 -18.69 -19.79
N THR A 104 -18.77 -19.84 -20.27
CA THR A 104 -19.46 -20.61 -21.31
C THR A 104 -20.04 -21.94 -20.84
N CYS A 105 -19.71 -22.36 -19.60
CA CYS A 105 -20.32 -23.52 -18.98
C CYS A 105 -21.85 -23.37 -18.96
N THR A 106 -22.56 -24.47 -19.17
CA THR A 106 -24.03 -24.47 -19.15
C THR A 106 -24.59 -24.24 -17.75
N GLU A 107 -23.81 -24.59 -16.72
CA GLU A 107 -24.17 -24.40 -15.33
C GLU A 107 -22.89 -24.32 -14.48
N VAL A 108 -22.89 -23.44 -13.47
CA VAL A 108 -21.87 -23.37 -12.42
C VAL A 108 -22.60 -23.40 -11.07
N ARG A 109 -22.28 -24.38 -10.24
CA ARG A 109 -22.86 -24.58 -8.90
C ARG A 109 -21.77 -24.62 -7.84
N ASN A 110 -22.17 -24.43 -6.59
CA ASN A 110 -21.28 -24.55 -5.42
C ASN A 110 -19.98 -23.72 -5.57
N PHE A 111 -20.05 -22.61 -6.32
CA PHE A 111 -18.92 -21.72 -6.50
C PHE A 111 -18.60 -21.06 -5.16
N ARG A 112 -17.35 -21.21 -4.74
CA ARG A 112 -16.80 -20.56 -3.56
C ARG A 112 -15.37 -20.11 -3.85
N ARG A 113 -15.09 -18.85 -3.57
CA ARG A 113 -13.76 -18.27 -3.58
C ARG A 113 -13.42 -17.86 -2.17
N GLU A 114 -12.22 -18.21 -1.72
CA GLU A 114 -11.72 -17.92 -0.38
C GLU A 114 -10.29 -17.40 -0.44
N LEU A 115 -10.06 -16.27 0.23
CA LEU A 115 -8.74 -15.82 0.60
C LEU A 115 -8.59 -16.04 2.10
N ASN A 116 -7.86 -17.09 2.48
CA ASN A 116 -7.57 -17.37 3.88
C ASN A 116 -6.39 -16.49 4.32
N MET A 117 -6.68 -15.48 5.11
CA MET A 117 -5.70 -14.49 5.54
C MET A 117 -4.79 -15.04 6.64
N LYS A 118 -5.29 -15.99 7.44
CA LYS A 118 -4.54 -16.60 8.54
C LYS A 118 -3.38 -17.45 8.03
N GLU A 119 -3.64 -18.22 6.99
CA GLU A 119 -2.71 -19.20 6.42
C GLU A 119 -2.08 -18.72 5.10
N GLY A 120 -2.58 -17.61 4.54
CA GLY A 120 -1.96 -16.93 3.41
C GLY A 120 -2.08 -17.64 2.07
N TRP A 121 -3.24 -18.21 1.80
CA TRP A 121 -3.54 -18.85 0.52
C TRP A 121 -4.87 -18.40 -0.06
N TYR A 122 -4.97 -18.49 -1.38
CA TYR A 122 -6.18 -18.35 -2.17
C TYR A 122 -6.70 -19.73 -2.54
N ASN A 123 -8.02 -19.93 -2.47
CA ASN A 123 -8.69 -21.15 -2.90
C ASN A 123 -9.97 -20.82 -3.69
N ARG A 124 -10.20 -21.53 -4.79
CA ARG A 124 -11.44 -21.45 -5.57
C ARG A 124 -11.95 -22.86 -5.85
N SER A 125 -13.22 -23.11 -5.50
CA SER A 125 -13.89 -24.39 -5.73
C SER A 125 -15.23 -24.18 -6.40
N PHE A 126 -15.61 -25.08 -7.30
CA PHE A 126 -16.90 -25.05 -7.97
C PHE A 126 -17.24 -26.41 -8.58
N GLU A 127 -18.51 -26.60 -8.88
CA GLU A 127 -18.98 -27.64 -9.79
C GLU A 127 -19.44 -26.99 -11.09
N ALA A 128 -19.12 -27.58 -12.24
CA ALA A 128 -19.51 -27.03 -13.53
C ALA A 128 -20.00 -28.13 -14.49
N THR A 129 -20.99 -27.78 -15.31
CA THR A 129 -21.48 -28.60 -16.42
C THR A 129 -21.03 -27.96 -17.74
N LEU A 130 -20.09 -28.62 -18.43
CA LEU A 130 -19.61 -28.19 -19.74
C LEU A 130 -20.68 -28.40 -20.83
N LYS A 131 -20.53 -27.77 -22.01
CA LYS A 131 -21.50 -27.90 -23.12
C LYS A 131 -21.58 -29.32 -23.68
N ASN A 132 -20.51 -30.10 -23.57
CA ASN A 132 -20.45 -31.52 -23.88
C ASN A 132 -21.11 -32.42 -22.80
N GLY A 133 -21.75 -31.80 -21.80
CA GLY A 133 -22.46 -32.47 -20.71
C GLY A 133 -21.55 -33.20 -19.72
N THR A 134 -20.26 -32.92 -19.70
CA THR A 134 -19.36 -33.41 -18.64
C THR A 134 -19.56 -32.55 -17.39
N GLU A 135 -19.86 -33.20 -16.27
CA GLU A 135 -19.95 -32.56 -14.96
C GLU A 135 -18.63 -32.77 -14.22
N ILE A 136 -18.08 -31.70 -13.66
CA ILE A 136 -16.82 -31.71 -12.93
C ILE A 136 -16.96 -30.98 -11.59
N ALA A 137 -16.19 -31.43 -10.60
CA ALA A 137 -15.84 -30.63 -9.44
C ALA A 137 -14.38 -30.17 -9.56
N VAL A 138 -14.14 -28.89 -9.29
CA VAL A 138 -12.83 -28.25 -9.35
C VAL A 138 -12.47 -27.69 -7.98
N ASN A 139 -11.21 -27.85 -7.58
CA ASN A 139 -10.61 -27.15 -6.46
C ASN A 139 -9.22 -26.63 -6.87
N VAL A 140 -9.00 -25.32 -6.74
CA VAL A 140 -7.74 -24.66 -7.09
C VAL A 140 -7.22 -23.94 -5.87
N ARG A 141 -6.02 -24.30 -5.41
CA ARG A 141 -5.32 -23.59 -4.32
C ARG A 141 -4.05 -22.95 -4.85
N ARG A 142 -3.83 -21.68 -4.49
CA ARG A 142 -2.67 -20.89 -4.90
C ARG A 142 -2.10 -20.09 -3.74
N PHE A 143 -0.78 -19.96 -3.68
CA PHE A 143 -0.09 -19.05 -2.78
C PHE A 143 1.23 -18.58 -3.38
N LEU A 144 1.71 -17.41 -2.93
CA LEU A 144 3.06 -16.92 -3.21
C LEU A 144 3.90 -17.16 -1.97
N SER A 145 5.03 -17.83 -2.12
CA SER A 145 5.87 -18.24 -0.99
C SER A 145 6.47 -17.02 -0.31
N LEU A 146 6.38 -16.97 1.02
CA LEU A 146 7.09 -15.98 1.83
C LEU A 146 8.57 -16.34 2.06
N ASP A 147 8.96 -17.58 1.80
CA ASP A 147 10.34 -18.09 2.00
C ASP A 147 11.15 -18.12 0.70
N LEU A 148 10.49 -18.44 -0.42
CA LEU A 148 11.05 -18.42 -1.77
C LEU A 148 10.43 -17.25 -2.51
N ASP A 149 11.03 -16.06 -2.37
CA ASP A 149 10.49 -14.79 -2.86
C ASP A 149 10.10 -14.84 -4.36
N GLU A 150 10.78 -15.67 -5.16
CA GLU A 150 10.57 -15.81 -6.59
C GLU A 150 9.45 -16.79 -7.00
N ALA A 151 8.86 -17.54 -6.06
CA ALA A 151 7.99 -18.68 -6.37
C ALA A 151 6.54 -18.54 -5.89
N GLY A 152 5.61 -18.77 -6.81
CA GLY A 152 4.21 -19.10 -6.58
C GLY A 152 3.92 -20.58 -6.86
N ILE A 153 2.95 -21.12 -6.12
CA ILE A 153 2.56 -22.52 -6.17
C ILE A 153 1.06 -22.60 -6.47
N ILE A 154 0.68 -23.45 -7.42
CA ILE A 154 -0.71 -23.75 -7.80
C ILE A 154 -0.93 -25.24 -7.69
N LYS A 155 -2.03 -25.66 -7.07
CA LYS A 155 -2.58 -27.02 -7.17
C LYS A 155 -3.99 -26.92 -7.73
N TYR A 156 -4.19 -27.45 -8.93
CA TYR A 156 -5.46 -27.43 -9.65
C TYR A 156 -6.00 -28.86 -9.76
N GLU A 157 -7.10 -29.14 -9.09
CA GLU A 157 -7.72 -30.47 -8.96
C GLU A 157 -9.03 -30.52 -9.73
N ILE A 158 -9.27 -31.60 -10.48
CA ILE A 158 -10.48 -31.83 -11.27
C ILE A 158 -10.96 -33.26 -11.03
N THR A 159 -12.23 -33.39 -10.66
CA THR A 159 -12.92 -34.67 -10.43
C THR A 159 -14.15 -34.76 -11.32
N PRO A 160 -14.20 -35.67 -12.30
CA PRO A 160 -15.41 -35.90 -13.10
C PRO A 160 -16.52 -36.54 -12.25
N LEU A 161 -17.73 -36.00 -12.35
CA LEU A 161 -18.85 -36.36 -11.47
C LEU A 161 -19.83 -37.35 -12.14
N ASN A 162 -20.00 -37.26 -13.46
CA ASN A 162 -21.04 -38.02 -14.15
C ASN A 162 -20.52 -39.12 -15.09
N LYS A 163 -19.28 -39.02 -15.59
CA LYS A 163 -18.63 -40.01 -16.48
C LYS A 163 -17.11 -39.89 -16.39
N ASP A 164 -16.40 -40.90 -16.91
CA ASP A 164 -14.95 -40.83 -17.09
C ASP A 164 -14.59 -39.66 -18.00
N ALA A 165 -13.44 -39.04 -17.77
CA ALA A 165 -13.01 -37.88 -18.54
C ALA A 165 -11.55 -38.00 -18.98
N LYS A 166 -11.30 -37.59 -20.22
CA LYS A 166 -9.97 -37.23 -20.70
C LYS A 166 -9.74 -35.76 -20.36
N ILE A 167 -8.79 -35.51 -19.48
CA ILE A 167 -8.38 -34.17 -19.06
C ILE A 167 -7.03 -33.87 -19.70
N VAL A 168 -6.92 -32.71 -20.33
CA VAL A 168 -5.70 -32.23 -20.96
C VAL A 168 -5.33 -30.89 -20.32
N TYR A 169 -4.24 -30.88 -19.57
CA TYR A 169 -3.67 -29.66 -19.00
C TYR A 169 -2.68 -29.06 -19.99
N LYS A 170 -2.79 -27.75 -20.21
CA LYS A 170 -1.94 -26.98 -21.12
C LYS A 170 -1.28 -25.79 -20.38
N PRO A 171 -0.46 -26.03 -19.34
CA PRO A 171 0.25 -24.97 -18.62
C PRO A 171 1.19 -24.18 -19.54
N TYR A 172 1.25 -22.88 -19.34
CA TYR A 172 2.11 -22.00 -20.12
C TYR A 172 2.78 -20.91 -19.27
N VAL A 173 3.85 -20.33 -19.82
CA VAL A 173 4.38 -19.03 -19.41
C VAL A 173 4.44 -18.11 -20.64
N ASP A 174 4.11 -16.84 -20.47
CA ASP A 174 3.84 -15.92 -21.59
C ASP A 174 4.29 -14.48 -21.29
N ALA A 175 5.28 -13.98 -22.03
CA ALA A 175 5.74 -12.60 -21.97
C ALA A 175 5.03 -11.66 -22.96
N GLY A 176 4.08 -12.16 -23.75
CA GLY A 176 3.28 -11.40 -24.71
C GLY A 176 2.17 -10.55 -24.09
N VAL A 177 2.28 -10.18 -22.80
CA VAL A 177 1.27 -9.44 -22.02
C VAL A 177 1.17 -7.96 -22.43
N THR A 178 0.05 -7.33 -22.08
CA THR A 178 -0.22 -5.90 -22.29
C THR A 178 -0.62 -5.23 -20.97
N ASN A 179 -0.54 -3.89 -20.94
CA ASN A 179 -1.01 -3.05 -19.84
C ASN A 179 -2.29 -2.33 -20.28
N GLU A 180 -3.28 -2.24 -19.39
CA GLU A 180 -4.51 -1.48 -19.66
C GLU A 180 -4.26 0.02 -19.63
N ASP A 181 -3.30 0.46 -18.80
CA ASP A 181 -3.01 1.88 -18.57
C ASP A 181 -1.94 2.48 -19.52
N ALA A 182 -1.50 1.78 -20.57
CA ALA A 182 -0.43 2.24 -21.46
C ALA A 182 -0.81 3.54 -22.20
N ASN A 183 0.04 4.58 -22.16
CA ASN A 183 -0.28 5.89 -22.75
C ASN A 183 -0.40 5.87 -24.29
N TRP A 184 0.27 4.90 -24.92
CA TRP A 184 0.50 4.80 -26.37
C TRP A 184 0.29 3.37 -26.92
N ASP A 185 -0.38 2.49 -26.17
CA ASP A 185 -0.64 1.07 -26.56
C ASP A 185 0.64 0.29 -26.96
N GLU A 186 1.80 0.68 -26.42
CA GLU A 186 3.09 0.05 -26.68
C GLU A 186 3.26 -1.23 -25.84
N LYS A 187 3.91 -2.25 -26.41
CA LYS A 187 4.39 -3.38 -25.62
C LYS A 187 5.57 -2.95 -24.74
N PHE A 188 5.60 -3.40 -23.49
CA PHE A 188 6.69 -3.06 -22.57
C PHE A 188 7.80 -4.12 -22.49
N TRP A 189 7.51 -5.34 -22.92
CA TRP A 189 8.42 -6.48 -22.89
C TRP A 189 9.01 -6.83 -24.25
N GLU A 190 10.32 -6.97 -24.29
CA GLU A 190 11.09 -7.56 -25.38
C GLU A 190 11.47 -9.00 -25.01
N PRO A 191 10.91 -10.01 -25.70
CA PRO A 191 11.30 -11.41 -25.51
C PRO A 191 12.73 -11.64 -25.98
N LEU A 192 13.56 -12.29 -25.16
CA LEU A 192 14.96 -12.56 -25.45
C LEU A 192 15.24 -14.03 -25.70
N GLU A 193 14.72 -14.91 -24.86
CA GLU A 193 15.04 -16.33 -24.89
C GLU A 193 13.88 -17.18 -24.37
N VAL A 194 13.64 -18.31 -25.04
CA VAL A 194 12.76 -19.38 -24.55
C VAL A 194 13.60 -20.64 -24.36
N LYS A 195 13.65 -21.16 -23.13
CA LYS A 195 14.32 -22.43 -22.79
C LYS A 195 13.29 -23.47 -22.38
N LYS A 196 13.49 -24.70 -22.86
CA LYS A 196 12.61 -25.85 -22.64
C LYS A 196 13.39 -26.96 -21.92
N GLY A 197 12.86 -27.44 -20.81
CA GLY A 197 13.30 -28.64 -20.11
C GLY A 197 12.32 -29.79 -20.33
N THR A 198 12.36 -30.81 -19.46
CA THR A 198 11.43 -31.95 -19.56
C THR A 198 10.04 -31.61 -19.02
N ASN A 199 9.97 -31.08 -17.80
CA ASN A 199 8.73 -30.64 -17.13
C ASN A 199 8.80 -29.18 -16.68
N GLU A 200 9.78 -28.44 -17.20
CA GLU A 200 10.04 -27.05 -16.85
C GLU A 200 10.25 -26.22 -18.11
N ALA A 201 9.86 -24.96 -18.07
CA ALA A 201 10.04 -24.04 -19.17
C ALA A 201 10.29 -22.62 -18.67
N PHE A 202 10.99 -21.85 -19.49
CA PHE A 202 11.46 -20.51 -19.13
C PHE A 202 11.25 -19.56 -20.31
N VAL A 203 10.77 -18.36 -20.02
CA VAL A 203 10.77 -17.23 -20.95
C VAL A 203 11.53 -16.09 -20.29
N THR A 204 12.64 -15.70 -20.89
CA THR A 204 13.40 -14.52 -20.50
C THR A 204 13.02 -13.36 -21.39
N ALA A 205 12.57 -12.27 -20.78
CA ALA A 205 12.27 -11.01 -21.45
C ALA A 205 13.00 -9.86 -20.77
N GLN A 206 13.07 -8.72 -21.44
CA GLN A 206 13.52 -7.47 -20.82
C GLN A 206 12.58 -6.32 -21.10
N THR A 207 12.53 -5.34 -20.22
CA THR A 207 11.79 -4.09 -20.48
C THR A 207 12.48 -3.27 -21.58
N PHE A 208 11.74 -2.73 -22.55
CA PHE A 208 12.36 -2.02 -23.69
C PHE A 208 13.21 -0.79 -23.33
N LYS A 209 12.87 -0.05 -22.27
CA LYS A 209 13.52 1.23 -21.93
C LYS A 209 14.48 1.16 -20.75
N THR A 210 14.14 0.37 -19.74
CA THR A 210 14.92 0.21 -18.50
C THR A 210 15.84 -1.02 -18.53
N HIS A 211 15.68 -1.92 -19.51
CA HIS A 211 16.45 -3.15 -19.68
C HIS A 211 16.54 -4.05 -18.43
N PHE A 212 15.55 -3.99 -17.54
CA PHE A 212 15.39 -5.01 -16.50
C PHE A 212 15.13 -6.34 -17.17
N LYS A 213 15.97 -7.34 -16.88
CA LYS A 213 15.77 -8.71 -17.38
C LYS A 213 14.96 -9.51 -16.37
N VAL A 214 13.98 -10.24 -16.86
CA VAL A 214 13.10 -11.10 -16.08
C VAL A 214 13.02 -12.46 -16.74
N THR A 215 13.30 -13.51 -15.98
CA THR A 215 12.98 -14.88 -16.41
C THR A 215 11.74 -15.35 -15.68
N THR A 216 10.68 -15.58 -16.45
CA THR A 216 9.44 -16.20 -15.98
C THR A 216 9.53 -17.69 -16.21
N PHE A 217 9.18 -18.47 -15.21
CA PHE A 217 9.41 -19.91 -15.25
C PHE A 217 8.18 -20.71 -14.81
N MET A 218 8.15 -21.97 -15.23
CA MET A 218 7.23 -22.96 -14.70
C MET A 218 7.91 -24.33 -14.53
N HIS A 219 7.43 -25.10 -13.57
CA HIS A 219 7.63 -26.54 -13.45
C HIS A 219 6.28 -27.21 -13.17
N ASN A 220 5.97 -28.31 -13.86
CA ASN A 220 4.67 -28.97 -13.78
C ASN A 220 4.80 -30.43 -13.32
N THR A 221 3.92 -30.85 -12.43
CA THR A 221 3.74 -32.25 -12.00
C THR A 221 2.26 -32.62 -12.11
N ILE A 222 1.96 -33.75 -12.76
CA ILE A 222 0.59 -34.26 -12.89
C ILE A 222 0.37 -35.37 -11.88
N LEU A 223 -0.76 -35.30 -11.18
CA LEU A 223 -1.16 -36.27 -10.18
C LEU A 223 -2.45 -36.99 -10.59
N ALA A 224 -2.57 -38.26 -10.24
CA ALA A 224 -3.83 -39.00 -10.24
C ALA A 224 -4.07 -39.56 -8.85
N ASN A 225 -5.23 -39.23 -8.24
CA ASN A 225 -5.60 -39.61 -6.88
C ASN A 225 -4.51 -39.26 -5.83
N GLY A 226 -3.85 -38.11 -6.02
CA GLY A 226 -2.79 -37.61 -5.14
C GLY A 226 -1.38 -38.16 -5.43
N GLU A 227 -1.23 -39.14 -6.32
CA GLU A 227 0.08 -39.72 -6.65
C GLU A 227 0.63 -39.15 -7.96
N ASN A 228 1.94 -38.86 -7.99
CA ASN A 228 2.62 -38.41 -9.20
C ASN A 228 2.67 -39.54 -10.23
N ILE A 229 2.07 -39.31 -11.39
CA ILE A 229 2.03 -40.31 -12.48
C ILE A 229 3.25 -40.24 -13.40
N HIS A 230 4.21 -39.35 -13.10
CA HIS A 230 5.49 -39.19 -13.81
C HIS A 230 5.34 -39.05 -15.34
N VAL A 231 4.26 -38.39 -15.77
CA VAL A 231 4.00 -38.14 -17.19
C VAL A 231 4.85 -36.96 -17.68
N SER A 232 5.38 -37.11 -18.90
CA SER A 232 6.07 -36.05 -19.64
C SER A 232 5.11 -35.37 -20.61
N PRO A 233 5.34 -34.12 -21.01
CA PRO A 233 4.47 -33.43 -21.96
C PRO A 233 4.42 -34.18 -23.30
N SER A 234 3.22 -34.37 -23.85
CA SER A 234 3.02 -34.99 -25.16
C SER A 234 3.36 -34.04 -26.32
N THR A 235 3.11 -32.74 -26.12
CA THR A 235 3.50 -31.68 -27.05
C THR A 235 4.07 -30.49 -26.29
N ILE A 236 4.98 -29.76 -26.96
CA ILE A 236 5.54 -28.51 -26.48
C ILE A 236 5.42 -27.50 -27.62
N ASP A 237 4.52 -26.54 -27.46
CA ASP A 237 4.30 -25.46 -28.40
C ASP A 237 5.03 -24.21 -27.90
N SER A 238 5.84 -23.58 -28.74
CA SER A 238 6.64 -22.41 -28.35
C SER A 238 6.74 -21.37 -29.44
N THR A 239 6.56 -20.11 -29.06
CA THR A 239 6.88 -18.91 -29.84
C THR A 239 8.13 -18.24 -29.23
N THR A 240 8.44 -17.01 -29.63
CA THR A 240 9.54 -16.21 -29.06
C THR A 240 9.24 -15.70 -27.65
N ASP A 241 7.97 -15.57 -27.29
CA ASP A 241 7.47 -14.98 -26.05
C ASP A 241 6.66 -15.94 -25.18
N LYS A 242 6.29 -17.10 -25.69
CA LYS A 242 5.43 -18.06 -24.99
C LYS A 242 5.92 -19.47 -25.16
N VAL A 243 5.71 -20.28 -24.13
CA VAL A 243 5.87 -21.73 -24.18
C VAL A 243 4.72 -22.40 -23.44
N GLN A 244 4.09 -23.38 -24.07
CA GLN A 244 2.96 -24.15 -23.56
C GLN A 244 3.26 -25.64 -23.67
N TYR A 245 3.02 -26.38 -22.60
CA TYR A 245 3.21 -27.83 -22.53
C TYR A 245 1.85 -28.50 -22.49
N THR A 246 1.70 -29.67 -23.10
CA THR A 246 0.43 -30.43 -23.09
C THR A 246 0.60 -31.74 -22.33
N TYR A 247 -0.24 -31.99 -21.33
CA TYR A 247 -0.29 -33.22 -20.56
C TYR A 247 -1.70 -33.82 -20.61
N GLY A 248 -1.82 -35.05 -21.11
CA GLY A 248 -3.09 -35.78 -21.18
C GLY A 248 -3.18 -36.86 -20.10
N THR A 249 -4.34 -36.97 -19.46
CA THR A 249 -4.68 -38.05 -18.54
C THR A 249 -6.12 -38.48 -18.71
N ILE A 250 -6.42 -39.74 -18.39
CA ILE A 250 -7.78 -40.28 -18.37
C ILE A 250 -8.05 -40.66 -16.93
N ILE A 251 -9.11 -40.08 -16.36
CA ILE A 251 -9.49 -40.31 -14.97
C ILE A 251 -10.92 -40.86 -14.93
N ALA A 252 -11.12 -41.87 -14.10
CA ALA A 252 -12.43 -42.47 -13.92
C ALA A 252 -13.38 -41.51 -13.18
N LYS A 253 -14.68 -41.68 -13.37
CA LYS A 253 -15.70 -40.98 -12.57
C LYS A 253 -15.39 -41.10 -11.06
N GLY A 254 -15.43 -39.97 -10.36
CA GLY A 254 -15.19 -39.87 -8.92
C GLY A 254 -13.73 -39.93 -8.49
N GLN A 255 -12.80 -40.14 -9.42
CA GLN A 255 -11.37 -40.02 -9.18
C GLN A 255 -10.86 -38.62 -9.57
N THR A 256 -9.79 -38.17 -8.93
CA THR A 256 -9.27 -36.80 -9.08
C THR A 256 -7.98 -36.80 -9.86
N SER A 257 -7.91 -35.95 -10.88
CA SER A 257 -6.66 -35.57 -11.54
C SER A 257 -6.23 -34.19 -11.08
N ALA A 258 -4.93 -33.95 -10.93
CA ALA A 258 -4.42 -32.63 -10.58
C ALA A 258 -3.17 -32.24 -11.35
N ILE A 259 -2.97 -30.93 -11.52
CA ILE A 259 -1.67 -30.35 -11.89
C ILE A 259 -1.15 -29.51 -10.71
N GLN A 260 0.08 -29.80 -10.30
CA GLN A 260 0.88 -28.92 -9.45
C GLN A 260 1.81 -28.11 -10.35
N LYS A 261 1.67 -26.78 -10.31
CA LYS A 261 2.52 -25.85 -11.05
C LYS A 261 3.29 -24.97 -10.07
N ILE A 262 4.61 -24.99 -10.19
CA ILE A 262 5.50 -24.02 -9.55
C ILE A 262 5.87 -23.00 -10.62
N GLY A 263 5.76 -21.71 -10.35
CA GLY A 263 6.16 -20.68 -11.30
C GLY A 263 6.41 -19.34 -10.63
N GLY A 264 6.82 -18.33 -11.38
CA GLY A 264 7.13 -17.00 -10.85
C GLY A 264 8.28 -16.35 -11.61
N TYR A 265 9.08 -15.53 -10.92
CA TYR A 265 10.02 -14.62 -11.56
C TYR A 265 11.38 -14.56 -10.87
N THR A 266 12.45 -14.60 -11.67
CA THR A 266 13.77 -14.10 -11.27
C THR A 266 14.11 -12.84 -12.06
N VAL A 267 14.71 -11.87 -11.38
CA VAL A 267 14.92 -10.51 -11.91
C VAL A 267 16.37 -10.08 -11.84
N SER A 268 16.80 -9.25 -12.79
CA SER A 268 18.17 -8.73 -12.85
C SER A 268 18.56 -7.83 -11.67
N LEU A 269 17.58 -7.37 -10.87
CA LEU A 269 17.83 -6.66 -9.62
C LEU A 269 18.42 -7.57 -8.53
N ASN A 270 18.13 -8.87 -8.58
CA ASN A 270 18.47 -9.84 -7.53
C ASN A 270 19.37 -10.96 -8.04
N HIS A 271 19.44 -11.16 -9.36
CA HIS A 271 20.15 -12.26 -10.00
C HIS A 271 20.99 -11.75 -11.17
N GLU A 272 22.30 -12.00 -11.15
CA GLU A 272 23.17 -11.70 -12.30
C GLU A 272 22.77 -12.49 -13.55
N ASN A 273 22.36 -13.75 -13.36
CA ASN A 273 21.78 -14.60 -14.39
C ASN A 273 20.41 -15.08 -13.93
N THR A 274 19.35 -14.46 -14.45
CA THR A 274 17.97 -14.74 -14.08
C THR A 274 17.58 -16.18 -14.38
N LEU A 275 18.00 -16.73 -15.52
CA LEU A 275 17.68 -18.11 -15.90
C LEU A 275 18.28 -19.14 -14.93
N ALA A 276 19.56 -18.98 -14.57
CA ALA A 276 20.20 -19.85 -13.59
C ALA A 276 19.58 -19.70 -12.18
N GLY A 277 19.11 -18.50 -11.83
CA GLY A 277 18.30 -18.28 -10.63
C GLY A 277 17.01 -19.08 -10.66
N ALA A 278 16.28 -19.05 -11.78
CA ALA A 278 14.99 -19.73 -11.93
C ALA A 278 15.14 -21.25 -11.82
N GLU A 279 16.18 -21.83 -12.42
CA GLU A 279 16.52 -23.25 -12.28
C GLU A 279 16.78 -23.65 -10.82
N LYS A 280 17.47 -22.80 -10.04
CA LYS A 280 17.72 -23.05 -8.61
C LYS A 280 16.42 -22.99 -7.80
N VAL A 281 15.55 -22.02 -8.09
CA VAL A 281 14.25 -21.86 -7.42
C VAL A 281 13.38 -23.09 -7.67
N ILE A 282 13.23 -23.52 -8.93
CA ILE A 282 12.49 -24.75 -9.29
C ILE A 282 13.06 -25.94 -8.53
N LYS A 283 14.39 -26.13 -8.57
CA LYS A 283 15.03 -27.25 -7.87
C LYS A 283 14.75 -27.24 -6.36
N SER A 284 14.80 -26.07 -5.73
CA SER A 284 14.50 -25.92 -4.29
C SER A 284 13.05 -26.25 -3.97
N ALA A 285 12.11 -25.71 -4.76
CA ALA A 285 10.69 -25.94 -4.57
C ALA A 285 10.29 -27.41 -4.81
N VAL A 286 10.79 -28.03 -5.88
CA VAL A 286 10.55 -29.45 -6.18
C VAL A 286 11.10 -30.37 -5.09
N ASN A 287 12.32 -30.08 -4.58
CA ASN A 287 12.91 -30.86 -3.50
C ASN A 287 12.11 -30.76 -2.18
N SER A 288 11.44 -29.62 -1.96
CA SER A 288 10.61 -29.41 -0.77
C SER A 288 9.25 -30.12 -0.89
N GLY A 289 8.65 -30.06 -2.09
CA GLY A 289 7.31 -30.60 -2.35
C GLY A 289 6.18 -29.68 -1.88
N TYR A 290 4.98 -29.89 -2.43
CA TYR A 290 3.82 -29.01 -2.22
C TYR A 290 3.42 -28.85 -0.75
N ASP A 291 3.28 -29.97 -0.01
CA ASP A 291 2.77 -29.93 1.36
C ASP A 291 3.72 -29.19 2.30
N ALA A 292 5.04 -29.38 2.14
CA ALA A 292 6.03 -28.66 2.92
C ALA A 292 6.04 -27.16 2.58
N LEU A 293 5.93 -26.79 1.29
CA LEU A 293 5.84 -25.39 0.88
C LEU A 293 4.58 -24.70 1.44
N LEU A 294 3.44 -25.41 1.47
CA LEU A 294 2.21 -24.90 2.07
C LEU A 294 2.36 -24.76 3.59
N GLN A 295 2.98 -25.72 4.28
CA GLN A 295 3.23 -25.61 5.71
C GLN A 295 4.16 -24.43 6.04
N ASN A 296 5.22 -24.23 5.25
CA ASN A 296 6.09 -23.07 5.41
C ASN A 296 5.35 -21.74 5.24
N GLN A 297 4.42 -21.67 4.27
CA GLN A 297 3.55 -20.50 4.09
C GLN A 297 2.69 -20.24 5.33
N ILE A 298 2.06 -21.29 5.88
CA ILE A 298 1.23 -21.21 7.10
C ILE A 298 2.07 -20.71 8.28
N ASP A 299 3.26 -21.27 8.48
CA ASP A 299 4.15 -20.92 9.57
C ASP A 299 4.69 -19.48 9.43
N ALA A 300 4.99 -19.05 8.20
CA ALA A 300 5.43 -17.68 7.93
C ALA A 300 4.32 -16.65 8.22
N TRP A 301 3.08 -16.93 7.83
CA TRP A 301 1.94 -16.07 8.16
C TRP A 301 1.62 -16.08 9.65
N ALA A 302 1.72 -17.21 10.33
CA ALA A 302 1.55 -17.28 11.78
C ALA A 302 2.49 -16.30 12.51
N LYS A 303 3.78 -16.25 12.11
CA LYS A 303 4.77 -15.30 12.65
C LYS A 303 4.42 -13.83 12.37
N ILE A 304 3.84 -13.53 11.21
CA ILE A 304 3.37 -12.18 10.90
C ILE A 304 2.22 -11.81 11.84
N TRP A 305 1.23 -12.69 11.97
CA TRP A 305 0.05 -12.48 12.81
C TRP A 305 0.34 -12.40 14.30
N GLU A 306 1.40 -13.07 14.79
CA GLU A 306 1.85 -12.96 16.18
C GLU A 306 2.07 -11.52 16.61
N MET A 307 2.55 -10.65 15.70
CA MET A 307 2.81 -9.24 15.96
C MET A 307 1.77 -8.29 15.41
N SER A 308 1.21 -8.56 14.23
CA SER A 308 0.35 -7.60 13.55
C SER A 308 -1.15 -7.78 13.79
N ASP A 309 -1.61 -8.90 14.38
CA ASP A 309 -3.06 -9.13 14.55
C ASP A 309 -3.69 -8.08 15.48
N ILE A 310 -4.90 -7.68 15.10
CA ILE A 310 -5.81 -6.91 15.94
C ILE A 310 -7.07 -7.72 16.10
N THR A 311 -7.42 -8.01 17.36
CA THR A 311 -8.65 -8.72 17.68
C THR A 311 -9.76 -7.72 17.99
N ILE A 312 -10.96 -7.98 17.49
CA ILE A 312 -12.19 -7.23 17.78
C ILE A 312 -13.26 -8.26 18.13
N ASP A 313 -13.80 -8.20 19.34
CA ASP A 313 -14.93 -9.01 19.77
C ASP A 313 -16.24 -8.21 19.66
N GLY A 314 -17.32 -8.88 19.22
CA GLY A 314 -18.65 -8.29 19.06
C GLY A 314 -19.01 -7.87 17.63
N ASP A 315 -18.02 -7.62 16.75
CA ASP A 315 -18.27 -7.22 15.35
C ASP A 315 -17.36 -7.95 14.36
N VAL A 316 -17.92 -8.97 13.69
CA VAL A 316 -17.20 -9.79 12.70
C VAL A 316 -16.85 -9.01 11.43
N LYS A 317 -17.69 -8.06 11.00
CA LYS A 317 -17.41 -7.26 9.79
C LYS A 317 -16.23 -6.31 10.04
N ALA A 318 -16.15 -5.72 11.22
CA ALA A 318 -15.01 -4.92 11.67
C ALA A 318 -13.74 -5.76 11.80
N GLN A 319 -13.83 -6.95 12.41
CA GLN A 319 -12.71 -7.89 12.55
C GLN A 319 -12.16 -8.35 11.19
N GLN A 320 -13.05 -8.69 10.25
CA GLN A 320 -12.68 -9.07 8.89
C GLN A 320 -11.95 -7.93 8.17
N GLY A 321 -12.47 -6.69 8.27
CA GLY A 321 -11.89 -5.51 7.63
C GLY A 321 -10.47 -5.21 8.10
N ILE A 322 -10.22 -5.17 9.41
CA ILE A 322 -8.87 -4.90 9.92
C ILE A 322 -7.87 -6.00 9.52
N ARG A 323 -8.25 -7.28 9.58
CA ARG A 323 -7.37 -8.38 9.15
C ARG A 323 -7.11 -8.35 7.66
N PHE A 324 -8.10 -8.04 6.83
CA PHE A 324 -7.89 -7.87 5.39
C PHE A 324 -6.86 -6.78 5.09
N ASN A 325 -6.97 -5.65 5.79
CA ASN A 325 -6.08 -4.51 5.60
C ASN A 325 -4.65 -4.83 6.05
N ILE A 326 -4.46 -5.47 7.21
CA ILE A 326 -3.15 -5.93 7.68
C ILE A 326 -2.55 -6.97 6.73
N PHE A 327 -3.36 -7.90 6.24
CA PHE A 327 -2.94 -8.95 5.33
C PHE A 327 -2.40 -8.36 4.02
N GLN A 328 -3.15 -7.47 3.38
CA GLN A 328 -2.78 -6.83 2.11
C GLN A 328 -1.56 -5.89 2.23
N LEU A 329 -1.40 -5.19 3.36
CA LEU A 329 -0.17 -4.43 3.65
C LEU A 329 1.06 -5.36 3.66
N ASN A 330 0.99 -6.48 4.39
CA ASN A 330 2.08 -7.45 4.48
C ASN A 330 2.35 -8.18 3.16
N GLN A 331 1.33 -8.38 2.32
CA GLN A 331 1.52 -8.90 0.97
C GLN A 331 2.26 -7.94 0.05
N THR A 332 2.06 -6.63 0.25
CA THR A 332 2.67 -5.60 -0.60
C THR A 332 4.10 -5.30 -0.17
N TYR A 333 4.38 -5.24 1.13
CA TYR A 333 5.72 -4.90 1.62
C TYR A 333 6.07 -5.65 2.92
N LEU A 334 7.17 -6.40 2.88
CA LEU A 334 7.72 -7.12 4.04
C LEU A 334 8.95 -6.45 4.66
N GLY A 335 9.50 -5.42 4.00
CA GLY A 335 10.70 -4.73 4.48
C GLY A 335 12.03 -5.44 4.17
N LYS A 336 12.03 -6.50 3.35
CA LYS A 336 13.23 -7.27 3.00
C LYS A 336 14.22 -6.54 2.09
N ASP A 337 13.75 -5.53 1.34
CA ASP A 337 14.57 -4.80 0.35
C ASP A 337 14.40 -3.28 0.51
N SER A 338 15.51 -2.57 0.75
CA SER A 338 15.55 -1.11 0.91
C SER A 338 15.39 -0.32 -0.40
N ARG A 339 15.33 -1.01 -1.54
CA ARG A 339 15.06 -0.39 -2.86
C ARG A 339 13.57 -0.35 -3.18
N LEU A 340 12.73 -1.01 -2.37
CA LEU A 340 11.29 -1.09 -2.59
C LEU A 340 10.51 -0.12 -1.69
N ASN A 341 9.29 0.18 -2.12
CA ASN A 341 8.33 1.00 -1.39
C ASN A 341 6.90 0.43 -1.62
N ILE A 342 5.88 1.13 -1.14
CA ILE A 342 4.48 0.70 -1.15
C ILE A 342 3.72 1.56 -2.17
N GLY A 343 3.22 0.92 -3.22
CA GLY A 343 2.34 1.59 -4.19
C GLY A 343 0.92 1.77 -3.65
N PRO A 344 0.18 2.84 -4.04
CA PRO A 344 -1.20 3.08 -3.59
C PRO A 344 -2.16 1.90 -3.80
N LYS A 345 -1.96 1.14 -4.89
CA LYS A 345 -2.73 -0.07 -5.22
C LYS A 345 -1.94 -1.38 -5.05
N GLY A 346 -0.74 -1.31 -4.47
CA GLY A 346 0.19 -2.45 -4.30
C GLY A 346 0.31 -3.31 -5.56
N PHE A 347 0.14 -4.63 -5.40
CA PHE A 347 0.15 -5.59 -6.52
C PHE A 347 -1.26 -6.01 -6.96
N THR A 348 -2.23 -5.12 -6.83
CA THR A 348 -3.64 -5.45 -7.07
C THR A 348 -4.23 -4.74 -8.28
N GLY A 349 -3.49 -3.87 -8.97
CA GLY A 349 -3.98 -3.12 -10.12
C GLY A 349 -2.96 -2.13 -10.67
N GLU A 350 -3.27 -1.51 -11.81
CA GLU A 350 -2.35 -0.59 -12.52
C GLU A 350 -2.58 0.89 -12.18
N LYS A 351 -3.74 1.27 -11.63
CA LYS A 351 -4.03 2.68 -11.28
C LYS A 351 -2.97 3.23 -10.33
N TYR A 352 -2.59 4.50 -10.54
CA TYR A 352 -1.47 5.18 -9.87
C TYR A 352 -0.06 4.64 -10.22
N GLY A 353 0.03 3.69 -11.15
CA GLY A 353 1.29 3.17 -11.71
C GLY A 353 2.15 2.40 -10.72
N GLY A 354 1.61 1.94 -9.58
CA GLY A 354 2.37 1.24 -8.52
C GLY A 354 3.56 2.04 -7.95
N SER A 355 3.56 3.37 -8.13
CA SER A 355 4.65 4.26 -7.77
C SER A 355 4.66 4.63 -6.29
N THR A 356 5.75 5.24 -5.82
CA THR A 356 5.86 5.80 -4.47
C THR A 356 5.22 7.19 -4.39
N TYR A 357 4.42 7.40 -3.34
CA TYR A 357 3.77 8.67 -2.99
C TYR A 357 4.11 9.06 -1.53
N TRP A 358 3.64 10.23 -1.08
CA TRP A 358 3.79 10.69 0.31
C TRP A 358 3.01 9.85 1.34
N ASP A 359 2.05 9.04 0.85
CA ASP A 359 1.27 8.06 1.61
C ASP A 359 2.15 7.20 2.52
N THR A 360 3.30 6.76 2.02
CA THR A 360 4.22 5.90 2.76
C THR A 360 4.66 6.55 4.05
N GLU A 361 5.12 7.81 3.97
CA GLU A 361 5.65 8.53 5.12
C GLU A 361 4.55 9.01 6.06
N ALA A 362 3.40 9.42 5.52
CA ALA A 362 2.30 9.97 6.32
C ALA A 362 1.41 8.91 6.98
N TYR A 363 1.27 7.71 6.39
CA TYR A 363 0.30 6.70 6.83
C TYR A 363 0.91 5.31 7.05
N CYS A 364 1.78 4.84 6.16
CA CYS A 364 2.27 3.46 6.24
C CYS A 364 3.35 3.27 7.32
N ILE A 365 4.26 4.22 7.50
CA ILE A 365 5.38 4.13 8.44
C ILE A 365 4.94 3.79 9.88
N PRO A 366 3.90 4.41 10.47
CA PRO A 366 3.37 4.03 11.79
C PRO A 366 3.11 2.53 11.94
N PHE A 367 2.46 1.91 10.96
CA PHE A 367 2.16 0.48 10.97
C PHE A 367 3.44 -0.38 10.94
N TYR A 368 4.37 -0.09 10.03
CA TYR A 368 5.59 -0.89 9.89
C TYR A 368 6.53 -0.72 11.09
N MET A 369 6.62 0.47 11.67
CA MET A 369 7.40 0.68 12.90
C MET A 369 6.85 -0.11 14.08
N ALA A 370 5.52 -0.18 14.20
CA ALA A 370 4.87 -0.81 15.34
C ALA A 370 4.76 -2.34 15.23
N THR A 371 4.66 -2.88 14.01
CA THR A 371 4.35 -4.30 13.79
C THR A 371 5.52 -5.11 13.24
N LYS A 372 6.64 -4.48 12.88
CA LYS A 372 7.83 -5.13 12.34
C LYS A 372 9.09 -4.78 13.15
N ASP A 373 10.21 -5.35 12.72
CA ASP A 373 11.54 -4.94 13.15
C ASP A 373 11.82 -3.49 12.70
N GLN A 374 12.51 -2.72 13.54
CA GLN A 374 12.84 -1.31 13.28
C GLN A 374 13.58 -1.10 11.95
N GLN A 375 14.32 -2.11 11.47
CA GLN A 375 15.01 -2.08 10.19
C GLN A 375 14.05 -1.90 9.01
N VAL A 376 12.79 -2.36 9.11
CA VAL A 376 11.79 -2.21 8.04
C VAL A 376 11.44 -0.73 7.82
N ALA A 377 11.16 0.01 8.90
CA ALA A 377 10.92 1.44 8.79
C ALA A 377 12.19 2.20 8.39
N ARG A 378 13.36 1.77 8.88
CA ARG A 378 14.65 2.32 8.46
C ARG A 378 14.91 2.13 6.97
N ASN A 379 14.45 1.03 6.37
CA ASN A 379 14.55 0.75 4.95
C ASN A 379 13.70 1.72 4.13
N LEU A 380 12.46 2.03 4.55
CA LEU A 380 11.63 3.05 3.91
C LEU A 380 12.26 4.45 3.98
N LEU A 381 12.88 4.81 5.10
CA LEU A 381 13.63 6.07 5.19
C LEU A 381 14.92 6.05 4.35
N THR A 382 15.59 4.91 4.25
CA THR A 382 16.78 4.74 3.41
C THR A 382 16.43 4.85 1.93
N TYR A 383 15.26 4.36 1.51
CA TYR A 383 14.72 4.55 0.17
C TYR A 383 14.68 6.05 -0.22
N ARG A 384 14.16 6.91 0.65
CA ARG A 384 14.15 8.37 0.42
C ARG A 384 15.53 9.01 0.46
N PHE A 385 16.41 8.56 1.33
CA PHE A 385 17.80 9.03 1.36
C PHE A 385 18.51 8.75 0.03
N ASN A 386 18.37 7.54 -0.52
CA ASN A 386 18.97 7.15 -1.79
C ASN A 386 18.46 7.97 -2.99
N GLN A 387 17.36 8.70 -2.83
CA GLN A 387 16.74 9.56 -3.84
C GLN A 387 17.03 11.06 -3.63
N LEU A 388 17.81 11.44 -2.62
CA LEU A 388 18.07 12.84 -2.27
C LEU A 388 18.65 13.64 -3.45
N ASP A 389 19.61 13.07 -4.19
CA ASP A 389 20.20 13.75 -5.34
C ASP A 389 19.17 14.04 -6.44
N LYS A 390 18.20 13.13 -6.64
CA LYS A 390 17.09 13.33 -7.58
C LYS A 390 16.05 14.33 -7.08
N ALA A 391 15.81 14.40 -5.77
CA ALA A 391 14.99 15.46 -5.19
C ALA A 391 15.66 16.85 -5.35
N ILE A 392 16.98 16.92 -5.26
CA ILE A 392 17.76 18.14 -5.53
C ILE A 392 17.69 18.51 -7.02
N GLU A 393 17.84 17.52 -7.91
CA GLU A 393 17.67 17.70 -9.35
C GLU A 393 16.28 18.24 -9.68
N ASN A 394 15.23 17.67 -9.09
CA ASN A 394 13.84 18.13 -9.27
C ASN A 394 13.67 19.60 -8.85
N ALA A 395 14.09 19.97 -7.64
CA ALA A 395 13.98 21.34 -7.17
C ALA A 395 14.76 22.34 -8.05
N LYS A 396 15.94 21.95 -8.54
CA LYS A 396 16.80 22.80 -9.36
C LYS A 396 16.31 22.92 -10.79
N ASP A 397 16.13 21.80 -11.46
CA ASP A 397 15.93 21.75 -12.90
C ASP A 397 14.45 21.98 -13.27
N ASN A 398 13.50 21.61 -12.40
CA ASN A 398 12.07 21.83 -12.65
C ASN A 398 11.53 23.13 -12.03
N LEU A 399 12.07 23.59 -10.89
CA LEU A 399 11.55 24.77 -10.17
C LEU A 399 12.56 25.92 -10.00
N GLY A 400 13.82 25.74 -10.42
CA GLY A 400 14.82 26.81 -10.40
C GLY A 400 15.47 27.10 -9.03
N PHE A 401 15.29 26.23 -8.05
CA PHE A 401 15.93 26.36 -6.74
C PHE A 401 17.42 26.04 -6.78
N LYS A 402 18.17 26.49 -5.77
CA LYS A 402 19.64 26.43 -5.77
C LYS A 402 20.18 25.87 -4.46
N ASN A 403 21.51 25.73 -4.41
CA ASN A 403 22.29 25.38 -3.21
C ASN A 403 21.89 24.07 -2.54
N GLY A 404 21.40 23.08 -3.31
CA GLY A 404 21.00 21.78 -2.77
C GLY A 404 19.66 21.77 -2.04
N ALA A 405 18.75 22.70 -2.37
CA ALA A 405 17.33 22.53 -2.02
C ALA A 405 16.80 21.24 -2.63
N ALA A 406 16.04 20.46 -1.86
CA ALA A 406 15.47 19.19 -2.27
C ALA A 406 13.95 19.27 -2.28
N LEU A 407 13.33 18.93 -3.42
CA LEU A 407 11.90 18.68 -3.54
C LEU A 407 11.71 17.24 -3.96
N TYR A 408 11.29 16.41 -3.02
CA TYR A 408 10.93 15.04 -3.33
C TYR A 408 9.77 15.02 -4.32
N PRO A 409 9.73 14.08 -5.26
CA PRO A 409 8.60 13.93 -6.16
C PRO A 409 7.25 13.70 -5.47
N MET A 410 6.16 14.07 -6.15
CA MET A 410 4.83 13.56 -5.80
C MET A 410 4.73 12.07 -6.15
N VAL A 411 5.20 11.69 -7.34
CA VAL A 411 5.14 10.31 -7.84
C VAL A 411 6.52 9.89 -8.31
N THR A 412 7.02 8.75 -7.83
CA THR A 412 8.33 8.26 -8.28
C THR A 412 8.57 6.76 -8.10
N MET A 413 9.49 6.22 -8.92
CA MET A 413 10.08 4.89 -8.74
C MET A 413 11.55 4.94 -8.28
N ASN A 414 12.29 5.94 -8.74
CA ASN A 414 13.76 6.03 -8.62
C ASN A 414 14.24 7.40 -8.09
N GLY A 415 13.33 8.27 -7.68
CA GLY A 415 13.58 9.64 -7.24
C GLY A 415 13.29 10.72 -8.29
N GLU A 416 13.12 10.37 -9.56
CA GLU A 416 12.66 11.32 -10.58
C GLU A 416 11.14 11.54 -10.48
N GLU A 417 10.71 12.79 -10.67
CA GLU A 417 9.28 13.11 -10.74
C GLU A 417 8.62 12.43 -11.92
N CYS A 418 7.40 11.93 -11.71
CA CYS A 418 6.62 11.23 -12.72
C CYS A 418 5.24 11.86 -12.92
N HIS A 419 4.73 12.66 -11.97
CA HIS A 419 3.41 13.27 -12.06
C HIS A 419 3.32 14.38 -13.12
N ASN A 420 2.21 14.47 -13.85
CA ASN A 420 2.09 15.32 -15.05
C ASN A 420 0.95 16.37 -15.01
N GLU A 421 0.44 16.73 -13.83
CA GLU A 421 -0.49 17.86 -13.63
C GLU A 421 0.18 18.92 -12.74
N TRP A 422 0.33 20.15 -13.24
CA TRP A 422 1.17 21.18 -12.61
C TRP A 422 0.68 21.58 -11.22
N GLU A 423 -0.64 21.57 -11.04
CA GLU A 423 -1.36 21.83 -9.79
C GLU A 423 -0.92 20.89 -8.65
N ILE A 424 -0.33 19.75 -8.99
CA ILE A 424 0.10 18.72 -8.05
C ILE A 424 1.62 18.57 -8.10
N THR A 425 2.17 18.36 -9.30
CA THR A 425 3.60 18.14 -9.55
C THR A 425 4.45 19.26 -8.93
N HIS A 426 4.06 20.52 -9.16
CA HIS A 426 4.83 21.69 -8.75
C HIS A 426 4.33 22.32 -7.45
N GLU A 427 3.05 22.13 -7.12
CA GLU A 427 2.38 22.91 -6.07
C GLU A 427 1.99 22.11 -4.83
N GLU A 428 1.88 20.78 -4.90
CA GLU A 428 1.56 19.91 -3.74
C GLU A 428 2.81 19.59 -2.89
N ILE A 429 3.44 20.64 -2.37
CA ILE A 429 4.80 20.59 -1.82
C ILE A 429 4.86 20.16 -0.34
N HIS A 430 3.71 20.00 0.32
CA HIS A 430 3.62 19.55 1.72
C HIS A 430 4.22 18.14 1.92
N ARG A 431 4.30 17.33 0.85
CA ARG A 431 4.98 16.02 0.81
C ARG A 431 6.41 16.01 1.34
N ASN A 432 7.16 17.11 1.14
CA ASN A 432 8.50 17.26 1.74
C ASN A 432 8.43 17.23 3.27
N GLY A 433 7.38 17.83 3.82
CA GLY A 433 7.11 17.83 5.25
C GLY A 433 6.82 16.44 5.80
N ALA A 434 6.03 15.62 5.08
CA ALA A 434 5.76 14.24 5.47
C ALA A 434 7.04 13.41 5.60
N ILE A 435 8.01 13.60 4.70
CA ILE A 435 9.31 12.91 4.74
C ILE A 435 10.12 13.33 5.97
N ALA A 436 10.21 14.62 6.26
CA ALA A 436 10.89 15.10 7.47
C ALA A 436 10.19 14.61 8.75
N PHE A 437 8.85 14.58 8.75
CA PHE A 437 8.05 14.07 9.86
C PHE A 437 8.27 12.56 10.07
N ALA A 438 8.42 11.77 9.02
CA ALA A 438 8.75 10.36 9.13
C ALA A 438 10.11 10.11 9.79
N ILE A 439 11.13 10.93 9.49
CA ILE A 439 12.44 10.87 10.17
C ILE A 439 12.30 11.16 11.66
N TYR A 440 11.55 12.20 12.00
CA TYR A 440 11.23 12.54 13.39
C TYR A 440 10.46 11.42 14.10
N ASN A 441 9.45 10.85 13.44
CA ASN A 441 8.59 9.80 13.97
C ASN A 441 9.38 8.51 14.21
N TYR A 442 10.26 8.14 13.29
CA TYR A 442 11.17 6.99 13.44
C TYR A 442 12.03 7.11 14.68
N TYR A 443 12.71 8.23 14.86
CA TYR A 443 13.57 8.41 16.02
C TYR A 443 12.79 8.37 17.33
N ARG A 444 11.68 9.14 17.45
CA ARG A 444 10.92 9.17 18.72
C ARG A 444 10.37 7.79 19.09
N TYR A 445 9.96 7.00 18.09
CA TYR A 445 9.35 5.69 18.27
C TYR A 445 10.40 4.62 18.61
N THR A 446 11.44 4.47 17.79
CA THR A 446 12.44 3.39 17.92
C THR A 446 13.56 3.71 18.91
N GLY A 447 13.81 4.99 19.17
CA GLY A 447 14.99 5.46 19.90
C GLY A 447 16.28 5.40 19.09
N ASP A 448 16.25 4.91 17.85
CA ASP A 448 17.43 4.79 17.00
C ASP A 448 17.82 6.14 16.39
N TYR A 449 18.64 6.89 17.13
CA TYR A 449 19.16 8.17 16.65
C TYR A 449 20.19 8.02 15.51
N SER A 450 20.80 6.84 15.33
CA SER A 450 21.89 6.62 14.37
C SER A 450 21.52 6.99 12.93
N TYR A 451 20.24 6.84 12.57
CA TYR A 451 19.74 7.18 11.23
C TYR A 451 20.02 8.65 10.86
N ILE A 452 19.86 9.58 11.81
CA ILE A 452 19.99 11.02 11.55
C ILE A 452 21.42 11.42 11.14
N PRO A 453 22.48 11.15 11.93
CA PRO A 453 23.85 11.46 11.53
C PRO A 453 24.32 10.60 10.35
N GLU A 454 23.86 9.34 10.20
CA GLU A 454 24.26 8.52 9.05
C GLU A 454 23.66 8.99 7.72
N LYS A 455 22.40 9.43 7.72
CA LYS A 455 21.60 9.67 6.50
C LYS A 455 20.66 10.87 6.63
N GLY A 456 19.81 10.85 7.66
CA GLY A 456 18.64 11.73 7.78
C GLY A 456 18.97 13.23 7.78
N LEU A 457 20.09 13.64 8.36
CA LEU A 457 20.46 15.06 8.46
C LEU A 457 20.69 15.69 7.08
N GLU A 458 21.22 14.95 6.11
CA GLU A 458 21.39 15.45 4.73
C GLU A 458 20.03 15.71 4.07
N VAL A 459 19.05 14.83 4.31
CA VAL A 459 17.67 14.98 3.83
C VAL A 459 17.01 16.20 4.46
N LEU A 460 17.13 16.36 5.77
CA LEU A 460 16.56 17.51 6.51
C LEU A 460 17.14 18.84 6.03
N ILE A 461 18.45 18.92 5.77
CA ILE A 461 19.11 20.11 5.22
C ILE A 461 18.55 20.45 3.84
N GLY A 462 18.42 19.46 2.94
CA GLY A 462 17.85 19.66 1.61
C GLY A 462 16.42 20.20 1.66
N ILE A 463 15.59 19.66 2.56
CA ILE A 463 14.20 20.10 2.77
C ILE A 463 14.15 21.52 3.37
N ALA A 464 14.97 21.83 4.37
CA ALA A 464 15.01 23.18 4.97
C ALA A 464 15.42 24.25 3.94
N ARG A 465 16.40 23.93 3.08
CA ARG A 465 16.82 24.79 1.96
C ARG A 465 15.71 25.05 0.96
N PHE A 466 14.88 24.03 0.68
CA PHE A 466 13.71 24.18 -0.17
C PHE A 466 12.70 25.14 0.46
N TRP A 467 12.31 24.92 1.72
CA TRP A 467 11.33 25.78 2.39
C TRP A 467 11.78 27.23 2.53
N HIS A 468 13.05 27.46 2.86
CA HIS A 468 13.63 28.80 2.92
C HIS A 468 13.53 29.54 1.57
N GLN A 469 13.78 28.84 0.45
CA GLN A 469 13.70 29.45 -0.89
C GLN A 469 12.27 29.55 -1.43
N ARG A 470 11.36 28.68 -0.97
CA ARG A 470 9.97 28.63 -1.43
C ARG A 470 9.09 29.70 -0.80
N ALA A 471 9.42 30.14 0.42
CA ALA A 471 8.74 31.21 1.12
C ALA A 471 9.11 32.60 0.55
N SER A 472 8.16 33.52 0.57
CA SER A 472 8.32 34.92 0.15
C SER A 472 8.00 35.86 1.29
N PHE A 473 8.73 36.97 1.45
CA PHE A 473 8.40 37.96 2.47
C PHE A 473 7.32 38.94 1.95
N SER A 474 6.13 38.91 2.55
CA SER A 474 5.05 39.83 2.23
C SER A 474 5.23 41.15 2.97
N LYS A 475 5.40 42.24 2.21
CA LYS A 475 5.48 43.61 2.79
C LYS A 475 4.17 44.04 3.45
N GLU A 476 3.04 43.59 2.92
CA GLU A 476 1.71 43.93 3.44
C GLU A 476 1.46 43.26 4.79
N LYS A 477 1.78 41.97 4.91
CA LYS A 477 1.60 41.20 6.14
C LYS A 477 2.78 41.35 7.11
N ASN A 478 3.92 41.86 6.64
CA ASN A 478 5.20 41.90 7.35
C ASN A 478 5.66 40.51 7.87
N GLN A 479 5.33 39.47 7.11
CA GLN A 479 5.53 38.06 7.44
C GLN A 479 5.93 37.26 6.19
N TYR A 480 6.54 36.10 6.39
CA TYR A 480 6.78 35.14 5.32
C TYR A 480 5.50 34.40 4.96
N VAL A 481 5.24 34.27 3.66
CA VAL A 481 4.07 33.63 3.05
C VAL A 481 4.53 32.56 2.07
N ILE A 482 3.68 31.56 1.83
CA ILE A 482 3.88 30.57 0.78
C ILE A 482 2.70 30.67 -0.18
N LEU A 483 2.99 31.04 -1.43
CA LEU A 483 2.00 31.38 -2.45
C LEU A 483 1.94 30.31 -3.54
N GLY A 484 0.79 30.10 -4.17
CA GLY A 484 0.60 29.17 -5.29
C GLY A 484 0.94 27.72 -4.92
N VAL A 485 0.17 27.15 -3.99
CA VAL A 485 0.34 25.77 -3.51
C VAL A 485 -0.97 25.00 -3.63
N THR A 486 -0.84 23.68 -3.53
CA THR A 486 -1.94 22.75 -3.29
C THR A 486 -1.68 22.05 -1.96
N GLY A 487 -2.64 22.08 -1.06
CA GLY A 487 -2.57 21.32 0.20
C GLY A 487 -2.96 19.85 -0.03
N PRO A 488 -3.04 19.02 1.03
CA PRO A 488 -3.65 17.70 0.94
C PRO A 488 -5.06 17.73 0.34
N ASN A 489 -5.82 18.81 0.53
CA ASN A 489 -7.07 19.00 -0.17
C ASN A 489 -6.83 19.43 -1.64
N GLU A 490 -6.73 18.45 -2.53
CA GLU A 490 -6.54 18.67 -3.98
C GLU A 490 -7.75 19.32 -4.68
N TYR A 491 -8.87 19.56 -3.99
CA TYR A 491 -9.98 20.39 -4.49
C TYR A 491 -9.72 21.89 -4.29
N GLU A 492 -8.49 22.25 -3.91
CA GLU A 492 -7.95 23.60 -3.94
C GLU A 492 -6.62 23.56 -4.69
N ASN A 493 -6.48 24.35 -5.75
CA ASN A 493 -5.21 24.44 -6.50
C ASN A 493 -4.76 25.89 -6.61
N ASN A 494 -3.45 26.11 -6.67
CA ASN A 494 -2.84 27.44 -6.78
C ASN A 494 -3.37 28.44 -5.72
N ILE A 495 -3.57 27.94 -4.50
CA ILE A 495 -4.02 28.74 -3.35
C ILE A 495 -2.83 29.36 -2.61
N ASN A 496 -3.12 30.34 -1.75
CA ASN A 496 -2.10 31.03 -0.96
C ASN A 496 -2.24 30.70 0.52
N ASN A 497 -1.09 30.52 1.18
CA ASN A 497 -0.98 30.35 2.61
C ASN A 497 -1.80 29.17 3.14
N ASN A 498 -1.72 28.02 2.46
CA ASN A 498 -2.32 26.80 3.01
C ASN A 498 -1.79 26.56 4.43
N PHE A 499 -2.69 26.46 5.42
CA PHE A 499 -2.29 26.44 6.84
C PHE A 499 -1.33 25.27 7.13
N TYR A 500 -1.66 24.06 6.69
CA TYR A 500 -0.82 22.89 6.90
C TYR A 500 0.55 23.04 6.23
N THR A 501 0.59 23.49 4.98
CA THR A 501 1.84 23.70 4.23
C THR A 501 2.75 24.72 4.91
N ASN A 502 2.21 25.85 5.35
CA ASN A 502 2.98 26.86 6.08
C ASN A 502 3.49 26.30 7.42
N TYR A 503 2.66 25.53 8.12
CA TYR A 503 2.99 25.00 9.45
C TYR A 503 4.09 23.97 9.36
N ILE A 504 3.96 23.02 8.43
CA ILE A 504 4.97 21.97 8.24
C ILE A 504 6.28 22.53 7.67
N ALA A 505 6.23 23.60 6.85
CA ALA A 505 7.43 24.31 6.38
C ALA A 505 8.22 24.93 7.54
N LYS A 506 7.53 25.66 8.43
CA LYS A 506 8.12 26.19 9.67
C LYS A 506 8.73 25.06 10.51
N TRP A 507 7.95 24.00 10.75
CA TRP A 507 8.37 22.88 11.56
C TRP A 507 9.61 22.17 10.99
N CYS A 508 9.69 21.96 9.68
CA CYS A 508 10.85 21.35 9.03
C CYS A 508 12.14 22.16 9.24
N ILE A 509 12.06 23.49 9.14
CA ILE A 509 13.21 24.37 9.35
C ILE A 509 13.68 24.31 10.80
N ASP A 510 12.73 24.37 11.75
CA ASP A 510 13.04 24.29 13.18
C ASP A 510 13.67 22.94 13.52
N PHE A 511 13.05 21.84 13.07
CA PHE A 511 13.56 20.48 13.31
C PHE A 511 14.95 20.27 12.70
N ALA A 512 15.18 20.71 11.45
CA ALA A 512 16.50 20.61 10.82
C ALA A 512 17.56 21.40 11.62
N SER A 513 17.23 22.62 12.07
CA SER A 513 18.14 23.45 12.87
C SER A 513 18.50 22.80 14.21
N GLU A 514 17.51 22.20 14.88
CA GLU A 514 17.70 21.44 16.12
C GLU A 514 18.60 20.20 15.89
N GLN A 515 18.36 19.44 14.82
CA GLN A 515 19.16 18.24 14.53
C GLN A 515 20.60 18.60 14.13
N ILE A 516 20.83 19.71 13.42
CA ILE A 516 22.19 20.21 13.14
C ILE A 516 22.92 20.47 14.45
N ALA A 517 22.29 21.21 15.38
CA ALA A 517 22.91 21.53 16.67
C ALA A 517 23.19 20.28 17.51
N LYS A 518 22.24 19.33 17.54
CA LYS A 518 22.41 18.07 18.28
C LYS A 518 23.50 17.19 17.68
N VAL A 519 23.54 17.02 16.36
CA VAL A 519 24.61 16.26 15.66
C VAL A 519 25.97 16.93 15.82
N ALA A 520 26.06 18.27 15.84
CA ALA A 520 27.30 18.98 16.14
C ALA A 520 27.85 18.65 17.53
N LEU A 521 26.96 18.54 18.52
CA LEU A 521 27.32 18.28 19.92
C LEU A 521 27.66 16.80 20.16
N GLU A 522 26.82 15.89 19.67
CA GLU A 522 26.87 14.46 20.02
C GLU A 522 27.61 13.60 18.97
N TYR A 523 27.69 14.04 17.71
CA TYR A 523 28.27 13.29 16.58
C TYR A 523 29.19 14.18 15.71
N PRO A 524 30.26 14.76 16.28
CA PRO A 524 31.06 15.80 15.61
C PRO A 524 31.77 15.33 14.32
N SER A 525 32.08 14.04 14.20
CA SER A 525 32.65 13.45 12.98
C SER A 525 31.65 13.45 11.82
N ASP A 526 30.41 13.04 12.08
CA ASP A 526 29.34 13.05 11.07
C ASP A 526 28.93 14.47 10.73
N HIS A 527 28.83 15.35 11.73
CA HIS A 527 28.62 16.77 11.52
C HIS A 527 29.65 17.33 10.53
N LYS A 528 30.95 17.12 10.78
CA LYS A 528 32.01 17.59 9.89
C LYS A 528 31.86 17.03 8.47
N ARG A 529 31.66 15.72 8.33
CA ARG A 529 31.45 15.06 7.03
C ARG A 529 30.28 15.67 6.26
N ILE A 530 29.16 15.91 6.94
CA ILE A 530 27.94 16.45 6.33
C ILE A 530 28.15 17.89 5.91
N LEU A 531 28.70 18.76 6.77
CA LEU A 531 28.93 20.17 6.42
C LEU A 531 29.92 20.33 5.28
N GLU A 532 30.96 19.49 5.21
CA GLU A 532 31.89 19.45 4.08
C GLU A 532 31.18 19.05 2.78
N LYS A 533 30.27 18.07 2.84
CA LYS A 533 29.49 17.62 1.67
C LYS A 533 28.49 18.66 1.18
N VAL A 534 27.70 19.23 2.09
CA VAL A 534 26.56 20.10 1.72
C VAL A 534 26.90 21.59 1.72
N THR A 535 28.11 21.96 2.16
CA THR A 535 28.62 23.35 2.24
C THR A 535 27.65 24.27 2.98
N LEU A 536 27.24 23.89 4.19
CA LEU A 536 26.29 24.66 5.02
C LEU A 536 27.02 25.69 5.90
N SER A 537 26.51 26.92 5.94
CA SER A 537 27.04 28.01 6.78
C SER A 537 26.12 28.36 7.95
N ALA A 538 26.67 28.90 9.03
CA ALA A 538 25.87 29.39 10.16
C ALA A 538 24.92 30.54 9.77
N ASN A 539 25.33 31.39 8.83
CA ASN A 539 24.48 32.47 8.31
C ASN A 539 23.27 31.91 7.56
N GLU A 540 23.46 30.85 6.78
CA GLU A 540 22.36 30.19 6.06
C GLU A 540 21.30 29.67 7.04
N ILE A 541 21.69 29.02 8.14
CA ILE A 541 20.77 28.55 9.19
C ILE A 541 20.00 29.72 9.82
N GLN A 542 20.67 30.86 10.06
CA GLN A 542 20.02 32.07 10.58
C GLN A 542 18.97 32.63 9.62
N GLU A 543 19.22 32.63 8.31
CA GLU A 543 18.22 33.04 7.32
C GLU A 543 17.02 32.08 7.27
N TRP A 544 17.24 30.78 7.40
CA TRP A 544 16.14 29.82 7.53
C TRP A 544 15.28 30.13 8.74
N LYS A 545 15.90 30.37 9.90
CA LYS A 545 15.20 30.72 11.14
C LYS A 545 14.37 32.00 11.02
N LYS A 546 14.82 33.02 10.28
CA LYS A 546 13.98 34.20 9.99
C LYS A 546 12.68 33.86 9.28
N VAL A 547 12.69 32.88 8.37
CA VAL A 547 11.48 32.39 7.69
C VAL A 547 10.56 31.68 8.68
N ALA A 548 11.10 30.73 9.45
CA ALA A 548 10.33 29.95 10.41
C ALA A 548 9.72 30.79 11.54
N ASP A 549 10.51 31.71 12.11
CA ASP A 549 10.10 32.55 13.25
C ASP A 549 9.07 33.61 12.86
N ASN A 550 8.94 33.92 11.56
CA ASN A 550 8.02 34.95 11.06
C ASN A 550 7.09 34.43 9.94
N MET A 551 6.73 33.14 9.99
CA MET A 551 5.77 32.53 9.07
C MET A 551 4.34 33.01 9.34
N TYR A 552 3.57 33.27 8.29
CA TYR A 552 2.16 33.64 8.36
C TYR A 552 1.24 32.41 8.46
N PHE A 553 0.24 32.48 9.34
CA PHE A 553 -0.83 31.49 9.47
C PHE A 553 -2.19 32.18 9.37
N PRO A 554 -3.02 31.87 8.36
CA PRO A 554 -4.31 32.51 8.23
C PRO A 554 -5.29 32.00 9.30
N THR A 555 -6.06 32.91 9.90
CA THR A 555 -7.01 32.60 10.99
C THR A 555 -8.29 33.41 10.83
N SER A 556 -9.41 32.85 11.30
CA SER A 556 -10.65 33.59 11.52
C SER A 556 -10.84 33.82 13.01
N LYS A 557 -10.79 35.10 13.42
CA LYS A 557 -11.02 35.47 14.84
C LYS A 557 -12.47 35.26 15.27
N GLU A 558 -13.41 35.45 14.36
CA GLU A 558 -14.84 35.27 14.63
C GLU A 558 -15.18 33.81 14.90
N LEU A 559 -14.65 32.91 14.08
CA LEU A 559 -14.88 31.46 14.20
C LEU A 559 -13.90 30.78 15.17
N GLY A 560 -12.78 31.44 15.50
CA GLY A 560 -11.73 30.88 16.36
C GLY A 560 -11.02 29.67 15.74
N ILE A 561 -10.88 29.65 14.41
CA ILE A 561 -10.27 28.57 13.61
C ILE A 561 -9.08 29.06 12.80
N TYR A 562 -8.20 28.13 12.42
CA TYR A 562 -7.23 28.36 11.35
C TYR A 562 -7.94 28.21 10.02
N LEU A 563 -7.64 29.07 9.06
CA LEU A 563 -8.20 28.95 7.72
C LEU A 563 -7.37 27.98 6.91
N GLN A 564 -8.00 27.07 6.16
CA GLN A 564 -7.28 26.15 5.29
C GLN A 564 -6.39 26.92 4.29
N GLN A 565 -6.85 28.08 3.82
CA GLN A 565 -6.08 29.04 3.03
C GLN A 565 -6.65 30.46 3.14
N ASP A 566 -5.92 31.46 2.64
CA ASP A 566 -6.48 32.80 2.44
C ASP A 566 -7.70 32.73 1.48
N GLY A 567 -8.80 33.40 1.84
CA GLY A 567 -10.03 33.46 1.03
C GLY A 567 -10.99 32.25 1.16
N PHE A 568 -10.71 31.27 2.03
CA PHE A 568 -11.62 30.11 2.20
C PHE A 568 -13.06 30.53 2.58
N LEU A 569 -13.21 31.54 3.44
CA LEU A 569 -14.52 32.02 3.90
C LEU A 569 -15.30 32.83 2.86
N ASP A 570 -14.69 33.21 1.73
CA ASP A 570 -15.38 33.93 0.65
C ASP A 570 -16.30 33.00 -0.17
N LYS A 571 -16.23 31.69 0.09
CA LYS A 571 -16.97 30.64 -0.61
C LYS A 571 -18.41 30.56 -0.12
N ASP A 572 -19.29 29.97 -0.93
CA ASP A 572 -20.65 29.63 -0.53
C ASP A 572 -20.62 28.41 0.40
N LEU A 573 -20.58 28.66 1.71
CA LEU A 573 -20.39 27.66 2.76
C LEU A 573 -21.65 26.81 3.00
N VAL A 574 -21.96 25.92 2.05
CA VAL A 574 -23.01 24.90 2.19
C VAL A 574 -22.39 23.60 2.72
N PRO A 575 -22.80 23.11 3.91
CA PRO A 575 -22.30 21.85 4.46
C PRO A 575 -22.66 20.63 3.59
N VAL A 576 -21.85 19.58 3.64
CA VAL A 576 -22.05 18.33 2.88
C VAL A 576 -23.40 17.67 3.17
N LYS A 577 -23.91 17.79 4.41
CA LYS A 577 -25.24 17.26 4.77
C LYS A 577 -26.38 17.89 3.97
N ASP A 578 -26.19 19.11 3.49
CA ASP A 578 -27.17 19.89 2.72
C ASP A 578 -26.88 19.81 1.20
N LEU A 579 -25.78 19.16 0.80
CA LEU A 579 -25.48 18.84 -0.59
C LEU A 579 -26.33 17.68 -1.09
N ASP A 580 -27.00 17.86 -2.23
CA ASP A 580 -27.78 16.80 -2.86
C ASP A 580 -26.91 15.57 -3.16
N ARG A 581 -27.31 14.42 -2.61
CA ARG A 581 -26.64 13.11 -2.80
C ARG A 581 -26.56 12.70 -4.27
N SER A 582 -27.49 13.15 -5.11
CA SER A 582 -27.46 12.90 -6.55
C SER A 582 -26.23 13.51 -7.23
N GLN A 583 -25.59 14.50 -6.59
CA GLN A 583 -24.42 15.20 -7.10
C GLN A 583 -23.08 14.59 -6.63
N ARG A 584 -23.11 13.52 -5.81
CA ARG A 584 -21.91 12.86 -5.29
C ARG A 584 -21.59 11.54 -6.02
N PRO A 585 -20.31 11.16 -6.21
CA PRO A 585 -19.13 11.93 -5.83
C PRO A 585 -18.90 13.12 -6.77
N ILE A 586 -18.42 14.24 -6.23
CA ILE A 586 -18.35 15.52 -6.95
C ILE A 586 -17.27 15.50 -8.03
N ASN A 587 -16.16 14.75 -7.84
CA ASN A 587 -15.14 14.58 -8.87
C ASN A 587 -15.66 13.93 -10.18
N GLN A 588 -16.74 13.16 -10.11
CA GLN A 588 -17.34 12.50 -11.28
C GLN A 588 -18.50 13.29 -11.89
N LYS A 589 -19.10 14.22 -11.13
CA LYS A 589 -20.38 14.85 -11.49
C LYS A 589 -20.31 16.35 -11.70
N TRP A 590 -19.28 17.01 -11.19
CA TRP A 590 -19.08 18.45 -11.31
C TRP A 590 -17.95 18.76 -12.28
N SER A 591 -18.01 19.92 -12.93
CA SER A 591 -16.83 20.47 -13.60
C SER A 591 -15.77 20.85 -12.58
N TRP A 592 -14.50 20.74 -12.96
CA TRP A 592 -13.39 21.05 -12.05
C TRP A 592 -13.43 22.50 -11.53
N ASP A 593 -13.81 23.47 -12.36
CA ASP A 593 -14.09 24.86 -11.92
C ASP A 593 -15.01 24.90 -10.70
N ARG A 594 -16.13 24.18 -10.76
CA ARG A 594 -17.14 24.21 -9.71
C ARG A 594 -16.61 23.56 -8.44
N VAL A 595 -15.80 22.51 -8.55
CA VAL A 595 -15.13 21.86 -7.42
C VAL A 595 -14.20 22.87 -6.74
N LEU A 596 -13.30 23.52 -7.49
CA LEU A 596 -12.27 24.42 -6.95
C LEU A 596 -12.84 25.63 -6.19
N ARG A 597 -13.92 26.24 -6.70
CA ARG A 597 -14.55 27.40 -6.04
C ARG A 597 -15.59 27.03 -4.96
N SER A 598 -15.82 25.73 -4.72
CA SER A 598 -16.73 25.24 -3.69
C SER A 598 -16.04 25.13 -2.32
N PRO A 599 -16.77 25.03 -1.20
CA PRO A 599 -16.16 24.81 0.11
C PRO A 599 -15.74 23.35 0.37
N TYR A 600 -15.99 22.44 -0.59
CA TYR A 600 -15.86 21.01 -0.33
C TYR A 600 -14.42 20.55 -0.31
N ILE A 601 -14.13 19.67 0.65
CA ILE A 601 -12.79 19.21 0.96
C ILE A 601 -12.66 17.73 0.57
N LYS A 602 -11.67 17.40 -0.27
CA LYS A 602 -11.41 16.02 -0.71
C LYS A 602 -11.01 15.13 0.46
N GLN A 603 -10.05 15.60 1.26
CA GLN A 603 -9.44 14.87 2.38
C GLN A 603 -8.89 15.80 3.46
N ALA A 604 -8.45 15.25 4.59
CA ALA A 604 -7.94 16.03 5.72
C ALA A 604 -6.79 16.96 5.29
N ASP A 605 -6.90 18.26 5.57
CA ASP A 605 -5.89 19.28 5.27
C ASP A 605 -5.45 20.02 6.55
N VAL A 606 -6.27 20.95 7.07
CA VAL A 606 -6.08 21.51 8.43
C VAL A 606 -6.07 20.38 9.47
N LEU A 607 -6.96 19.41 9.30
CA LEU A 607 -7.06 18.24 10.16
C LEU A 607 -5.84 17.30 10.01
N GLN A 608 -5.14 17.30 8.87
CA GLN A 608 -3.88 16.56 8.72
C GLN A 608 -2.77 17.20 9.59
N CYS A 609 -2.71 18.54 9.62
CA CYS A 609 -1.79 19.28 10.49
C CYS A 609 -1.98 18.88 11.96
N PHE A 610 -3.23 18.86 12.43
CA PHE A 610 -3.53 18.48 13.81
C PHE A 610 -3.26 17.04 14.14
N TYR A 611 -3.37 16.13 13.17
CA TYR A 611 -2.96 14.75 13.40
C TYR A 611 -1.45 14.65 13.67
N PHE A 612 -0.60 15.34 12.89
CA PHE A 612 0.85 15.33 13.09
C PHE A 612 1.30 16.09 14.34
N PHE A 613 0.64 17.19 14.66
CA PHE A 613 1.05 18.16 15.69
C PHE A 613 0.00 18.36 16.77
N GLU A 614 -0.75 17.31 17.10
CA GLU A 614 -1.89 17.33 18.03
C GLU A 614 -1.55 18.04 19.35
N ASP A 615 -0.36 17.78 19.89
CA ASP A 615 0.13 18.30 21.17
C ASP A 615 0.61 19.75 21.12
N HIS A 616 0.60 20.40 19.95
CA HIS A 616 0.88 21.82 19.80
C HIS A 616 -0.37 22.70 19.96
N PHE A 617 -1.57 22.11 20.03
CA PHE A 617 -2.84 22.83 20.07
C PHE A 617 -3.68 22.42 21.29
N SER A 618 -4.55 23.32 21.72
CA SER A 618 -5.53 23.02 22.77
C SER A 618 -6.66 22.12 22.25
N LYS A 619 -7.29 21.33 23.13
CA LYS A 619 -8.42 20.47 22.76
C LYS A 619 -9.57 21.30 22.17
N GLU A 620 -9.78 22.52 22.66
CA GLU A 620 -10.80 23.44 22.17
C GLU A 620 -10.49 23.96 20.76
N GLU A 621 -9.22 24.19 20.42
CA GLU A 621 -8.82 24.53 19.05
C GLU A 621 -9.03 23.35 18.10
N LEU A 622 -8.63 22.14 18.53
CA LEU A 622 -8.85 20.92 17.76
C LEU A 622 -10.34 20.72 17.48
N GLU A 623 -11.20 20.86 18.50
CA GLU A 623 -12.64 20.66 18.36
C GLU A 623 -13.29 21.68 17.41
N ARG A 624 -13.03 22.98 17.57
CA ARG A 624 -13.63 24.01 16.72
C ARG A 624 -13.29 23.83 15.25
N ASN A 625 -12.04 23.50 14.95
CA ASN A 625 -11.62 23.27 13.58
C ASN A 625 -12.14 21.94 13.03
N PHE A 626 -12.19 20.87 13.85
CA PHE A 626 -12.78 19.59 13.46
C PHE A 626 -14.24 19.76 13.06
N ASP A 627 -15.05 20.37 13.93
CA ASP A 627 -16.49 20.58 13.69
C ASP A 627 -16.74 21.44 12.44
N PHE A 628 -15.87 22.42 12.17
CA PHE A 628 -15.96 23.23 10.96
C PHE A 628 -15.60 22.42 9.71
N TYR A 629 -14.40 21.84 9.64
CA TYR A 629 -13.87 21.23 8.42
C TYR A 629 -14.48 19.87 8.09
N GLU A 630 -14.85 19.06 9.08
CA GLU A 630 -15.54 17.79 8.83
C GLU A 630 -16.86 18.03 8.07
N SER A 631 -17.58 19.10 8.43
CA SER A 631 -18.88 19.42 7.83
C SER A 631 -18.81 19.73 6.32
N PHE A 632 -17.62 20.08 5.81
CA PHE A 632 -17.35 20.34 4.39
C PHE A 632 -16.57 19.22 3.69
N THR A 633 -16.18 18.16 4.41
CA THR A 633 -15.36 17.08 3.85
C THR A 633 -16.21 16.01 3.18
N VAL A 634 -15.99 15.77 1.88
CA VAL A 634 -16.72 14.75 1.10
C VAL A 634 -16.10 13.35 1.22
N HIS A 635 -14.84 13.27 1.67
CA HIS A 635 -14.03 12.07 1.81
C HIS A 635 -13.94 11.29 0.48
N GLU A 636 -13.60 11.99 -0.59
CA GLU A 636 -13.41 11.42 -1.94
C GLU A 636 -11.94 10.99 -2.19
N SER A 637 -11.20 10.81 -1.10
CA SER A 637 -9.94 10.09 -1.03
C SER A 637 -10.03 9.00 0.03
N SER A 638 -9.43 7.84 -0.25
CA SER A 638 -9.34 6.71 0.70
C SER A 638 -8.54 7.05 1.96
N LEU A 639 -7.61 8.03 1.88
CA LEU A 639 -6.81 8.48 3.01
C LEU A 639 -7.61 9.34 4.01
N SER A 640 -8.75 9.90 3.60
CA SER A 640 -9.49 10.88 4.40
C SER A 640 -10.09 10.33 5.71
N PRO A 641 -10.85 9.21 5.71
CA PRO A 641 -11.66 8.88 6.88
C PRO A 641 -10.84 8.47 8.11
N CYS A 642 -9.64 7.90 7.96
CA CYS A 642 -8.85 7.46 9.10
C CYS A 642 -8.39 8.63 9.99
N VAL A 643 -7.94 9.73 9.40
CA VAL A 643 -7.54 10.95 10.15
C VAL A 643 -8.73 11.55 10.90
N HIS A 644 -9.93 11.50 10.29
CA HIS A 644 -11.16 11.95 10.93
C HIS A 644 -11.59 11.00 12.05
N SER A 645 -11.41 9.69 11.88
CA SER A 645 -11.66 8.68 12.92
C SER A 645 -10.80 8.93 14.16
N ILE A 646 -9.49 9.14 13.96
CA ILE A 646 -8.53 9.40 15.03
C ILE A 646 -8.91 10.67 15.80
N GLN A 647 -9.19 11.77 15.10
CA GLN A 647 -9.56 13.03 15.75
C GLN A 647 -10.94 12.98 16.42
N ALA A 648 -11.93 12.35 15.79
CA ALA A 648 -13.23 12.13 16.42
C ALA A 648 -13.09 11.32 17.72
N ALA A 649 -12.23 10.30 17.74
CA ALA A 649 -11.92 9.54 18.95
C ALA A 649 -11.28 10.45 20.02
N VAL A 650 -10.25 11.24 19.69
CA VAL A 650 -9.62 12.21 20.61
C VAL A 650 -10.63 13.19 21.20
N LEU A 651 -11.59 13.65 20.40
CA LEU A 651 -12.63 14.62 20.75
C LEU A 651 -13.89 14.00 21.39
N ASP A 652 -13.87 12.71 21.75
CA ASP A 652 -15.00 12.01 22.38
C ASP A 652 -16.25 11.87 21.48
N LYS A 653 -16.12 12.06 20.17
CA LYS A 653 -17.19 11.91 19.16
C LYS A 653 -17.23 10.46 18.65
N MET A 654 -17.41 9.50 19.56
CA MET A 654 -17.18 8.06 19.30
C MET A 654 -18.09 7.44 18.22
N ASP A 655 -19.34 7.88 18.08
CA ASP A 655 -20.23 7.41 17.01
C ASP A 655 -19.72 7.81 15.61
N MET A 656 -19.16 9.03 15.49
CA MET A 656 -18.51 9.49 14.26
C MET A 656 -17.20 8.73 14.02
N ALA A 657 -16.39 8.55 15.06
CA ALA A 657 -15.14 7.80 14.97
C ALA A 657 -15.38 6.37 14.46
N TYR A 658 -16.40 5.70 14.99
CA TYR A 658 -16.77 4.35 14.54
C TYR A 658 -17.26 4.33 13.08
N THR A 659 -18.07 5.30 12.69
CA THR A 659 -18.56 5.42 11.30
C THR A 659 -17.40 5.60 10.32
N PHE A 660 -16.42 6.46 10.65
CA PHE A 660 -15.22 6.66 9.84
C PHE A 660 -14.33 5.41 9.81
N TYR A 661 -14.17 4.73 10.94
CA TYR A 661 -13.47 3.45 11.00
C TYR A 661 -14.07 2.40 10.05
N LEU A 662 -15.40 2.24 10.02
CA LEU A 662 -16.04 1.30 9.11
C LEU A 662 -15.79 1.67 7.64
N ARG A 663 -15.83 2.96 7.33
CA ARG A 663 -15.55 3.46 5.97
C ARG A 663 -14.11 3.21 5.54
N THR A 664 -13.13 3.28 6.45
CA THR A 664 -11.74 2.93 6.14
C THR A 664 -11.54 1.41 6.07
N SER A 665 -12.01 0.68 7.09
CA SER A 665 -11.75 -0.76 7.25
C SER A 665 -12.40 -1.62 6.16
N ARG A 666 -13.52 -1.18 5.61
CA ARG A 666 -14.28 -1.91 4.58
C ARG A 666 -14.36 -1.16 3.26
N LEU A 667 -13.47 -0.21 3.02
CA LEU A 667 -13.46 0.62 1.81
C LEU A 667 -13.52 -0.23 0.54
N ASP A 668 -12.60 -1.20 0.43
CA ASP A 668 -12.51 -2.12 -0.71
C ASP A 668 -13.55 -3.25 -0.62
N LEU A 669 -13.73 -3.85 0.57
CA LEU A 669 -14.63 -4.98 0.76
C LEU A 669 -16.09 -4.68 0.41
N ASP A 670 -16.54 -3.45 0.67
CA ASP A 670 -17.90 -2.99 0.36
C ASP A 670 -17.94 -2.06 -0.88
N ASP A 671 -16.80 -1.85 -1.54
CA ASP A 671 -16.60 -1.00 -2.72
C ASP A 671 -17.21 0.41 -2.57
N TYR A 672 -16.88 1.09 -1.47
CA TYR A 672 -17.45 2.41 -1.13
C TYR A 672 -17.23 3.47 -2.22
N ASN A 673 -16.08 3.42 -2.90
CA ASN A 673 -15.70 4.37 -3.94
C ASN A 673 -16.12 3.92 -5.35
N LYS A 674 -16.57 2.67 -5.54
CA LYS A 674 -16.86 2.07 -6.86
C LYS A 674 -15.66 2.04 -7.80
N GLU A 675 -14.52 1.67 -7.24
CA GLU A 675 -13.21 1.67 -7.93
C GLU A 675 -12.39 0.41 -7.61
N VAL A 676 -12.97 -0.57 -6.90
CA VAL A 676 -12.23 -1.78 -6.50
C VAL A 676 -11.79 -2.63 -7.70
N GLU A 677 -12.51 -2.58 -8.83
CA GLU A 677 -12.12 -3.28 -10.06
C GLU A 677 -10.74 -2.84 -10.59
N GLU A 678 -10.31 -1.62 -10.27
CA GLU A 678 -9.01 -1.05 -10.66
C GLU A 678 -7.88 -1.44 -9.69
N GLY A 679 -8.19 -2.12 -8.58
CA GLY A 679 -7.28 -2.52 -7.51
C GLY A 679 -7.68 -1.99 -6.13
N CYS A 680 -7.19 -2.64 -5.07
CA CYS A 680 -7.42 -2.29 -3.67
C CYS A 680 -6.63 -1.04 -3.24
N HIS A 681 -7.11 -0.29 -2.26
CA HIS A 681 -6.47 0.96 -1.80
C HIS A 681 -5.45 0.70 -0.68
N ILE A 682 -4.34 0.04 -1.02
CA ILE A 682 -3.32 -0.48 -0.09
C ILE A 682 -2.79 0.56 0.90
N THR A 683 -2.44 1.78 0.47
CA THR A 683 -1.89 2.78 1.40
C THR A 683 -2.92 3.23 2.44
N SER A 684 -4.21 3.25 2.08
CA SER A 684 -5.29 3.57 3.01
C SER A 684 -5.55 2.50 4.07
N MET A 685 -5.14 1.26 3.80
CA MET A 685 -5.28 0.14 4.74
C MET A 685 -4.46 0.37 6.02
N ALA A 686 -3.33 1.08 5.93
CA ALA A 686 -2.56 1.50 7.10
C ALA A 686 -3.39 2.43 8.01
N GLY A 687 -4.22 3.30 7.42
CA GLY A 687 -5.16 4.15 8.14
C GLY A 687 -6.18 3.38 8.99
N THR A 688 -6.51 2.14 8.63
CA THR A 688 -7.40 1.30 9.44
C THR A 688 -6.72 0.88 10.74
N TRP A 689 -5.46 0.46 10.65
CA TRP A 689 -4.64 0.15 11.82
C TRP A 689 -4.46 1.40 12.70
N MET A 690 -4.15 2.55 12.09
CA MET A 690 -3.99 3.82 12.81
C MET A 690 -5.28 4.21 13.55
N SER A 691 -6.45 4.02 12.94
CA SER A 691 -7.75 4.32 13.57
C SER A 691 -7.97 3.53 14.86
N ILE A 692 -7.46 2.29 14.95
CA ILE A 692 -7.55 1.49 16.17
C ILE A 692 -6.46 1.86 17.15
N VAL A 693 -5.20 1.90 16.74
CA VAL A 693 -4.07 2.07 17.66
C VAL A 693 -3.94 3.52 18.13
N GLU A 694 -3.95 4.47 17.19
CA GLU A 694 -3.81 5.90 17.47
C GLU A 694 -5.17 6.57 17.73
N GLY A 695 -6.27 6.06 17.16
CA GLY A 695 -7.62 6.56 17.45
C GLY A 695 -8.19 5.98 18.74
N PHE A 696 -8.73 4.76 18.67
CA PHE A 696 -9.40 4.12 19.82
C PHE A 696 -8.45 3.82 20.98
N GLY A 697 -7.26 3.28 20.73
CA GLY A 697 -6.23 3.08 21.77
C GLY A 697 -5.64 4.40 22.30
N GLY A 698 -5.81 5.51 21.56
CA GLY A 698 -5.25 6.80 21.90
C GLY A 698 -3.73 6.79 22.01
N MET A 699 -3.04 5.88 21.30
CA MET A 699 -1.59 5.71 21.42
C MET A 699 -0.85 6.93 20.87
N ARG A 700 0.06 7.51 21.66
CA ARG A 700 0.99 8.57 21.22
C ARG A 700 2.37 8.30 21.81
N VAL A 701 3.42 8.77 21.12
CA VAL A 701 4.76 8.86 21.70
C VAL A 701 5.01 10.33 22.05
N LYS A 702 5.08 10.65 23.35
CA LYS A 702 5.36 11.99 23.85
C LYS A 702 6.50 11.89 24.86
N ASN A 703 7.46 12.82 24.82
CA ASN A 703 8.61 12.84 25.75
C ASN A 703 9.35 11.49 25.86
N ASN A 704 9.51 10.76 24.74
CA ASN A 704 10.11 9.42 24.68
C ASN A 704 9.35 8.31 25.45
N GLN A 705 8.08 8.51 25.78
CA GLN A 705 7.22 7.56 26.49
C GLN A 705 5.96 7.27 25.69
N LEU A 706 5.38 6.08 25.91
CA LEU A 706 4.08 5.72 25.37
C LEU A 706 2.97 6.33 26.22
N HIS A 707 2.03 7.00 25.54
CA HIS A 707 0.81 7.54 26.12
C HIS A 707 -0.39 6.82 25.52
N PHE A 708 -1.39 6.52 26.35
CA PHE A 708 -2.64 5.91 25.94
C PHE A 708 -3.84 6.68 26.51
N SER A 709 -4.91 6.74 25.72
CA SER A 709 -6.21 7.25 26.17
C SER A 709 -7.31 6.37 25.57
N PRO A 710 -7.42 5.11 26.04
CA PRO A 710 -8.23 4.08 25.40
C PRO A 710 -9.72 4.42 25.43
N LYS A 711 -10.40 4.16 24.32
CA LYS A 711 -11.83 4.33 24.10
C LYS A 711 -12.34 3.15 23.30
N ILE A 712 -13.57 2.72 23.59
CA ILE A 712 -14.17 1.56 22.95
C ILE A 712 -15.51 1.97 22.29
N PRO A 713 -15.72 1.67 21.00
CA PRO A 713 -17.03 1.79 20.36
C PRO A 713 -18.08 0.92 21.08
N LYS A 714 -19.34 1.36 21.11
CA LYS A 714 -20.44 0.61 21.76
C LYS A 714 -20.76 -0.71 21.06
N GLU A 715 -20.34 -0.84 19.80
CA GLU A 715 -20.52 -2.03 18.96
C GLU A 715 -19.53 -3.16 19.31
N TRP A 716 -18.43 -2.85 20.00
CA TRP A 716 -17.39 -3.81 20.33
C TRP A 716 -17.45 -4.20 21.80
N LYS A 717 -17.34 -5.50 22.09
CA LYS A 717 -17.19 -6.00 23.45
C LYS A 717 -15.78 -5.77 23.98
N GLY A 718 -14.80 -5.83 23.09
CA GLY A 718 -13.40 -5.59 23.39
C GLY A 718 -12.55 -5.61 22.13
N TYR A 719 -11.34 -5.06 22.23
CA TYR A 719 -10.34 -5.15 21.19
C TYR A 719 -8.94 -5.28 21.80
N SER A 720 -8.02 -5.89 21.05
CA SER A 720 -6.61 -5.99 21.45
C SER A 720 -5.68 -5.82 20.27
N PHE A 721 -4.55 -5.18 20.53
CA PHE A 721 -3.47 -5.00 19.58
C PHE A 721 -2.11 -5.12 20.28
N LYS A 722 -1.06 -5.35 19.49
CA LYS A 722 0.32 -5.32 19.93
C LYS A 722 1.09 -4.22 19.22
N ILE A 723 2.08 -3.68 19.91
CA ILE A 723 3.08 -2.78 19.34
C ILE A 723 4.48 -3.17 19.82
N ASN A 724 5.47 -3.04 18.95
CA ASN A 724 6.88 -3.13 19.30
C ASN A 724 7.43 -1.73 19.58
N PHE A 725 7.62 -1.38 20.84
CA PHE A 725 8.24 -0.11 21.22
C PHE A 725 9.63 -0.38 21.79
N ARG A 726 10.67 -0.04 21.01
CA ARG A 726 12.09 -0.18 21.42
C ARG A 726 12.47 -1.62 21.81
N ASN A 727 12.03 -2.59 20.99
CA ASN A 727 12.21 -4.04 21.19
C ASN A 727 11.48 -4.61 22.41
N GLN A 728 10.49 -3.89 22.94
CA GLN A 728 9.55 -4.38 23.94
C GLN A 728 8.17 -4.47 23.32
N ILE A 729 7.64 -5.69 23.27
CA ILE A 729 6.31 -5.94 22.71
C ILE A 729 5.29 -5.66 23.81
N LEU A 730 4.50 -4.61 23.63
CA LEU A 730 3.39 -4.25 24.50
C LEU A 730 2.08 -4.73 23.88
N LYS A 731 1.35 -5.57 24.59
CA LYS A 731 -0.03 -5.94 24.27
C LYS A 731 -0.98 -5.05 25.07
N VAL A 732 -1.98 -4.52 24.38
CA VAL A 732 -3.06 -3.71 24.95
C VAL A 732 -4.36 -4.47 24.75
N ASP A 733 -5.10 -4.73 25.82
CA ASP A 733 -6.46 -5.28 25.76
C ASP A 733 -7.43 -4.26 26.37
N VAL A 734 -8.48 -3.93 25.64
CA VAL A 734 -9.49 -2.95 26.04
C VAL A 734 -10.86 -3.59 26.00
N ASN A 735 -11.62 -3.48 27.08
CA ASN A 735 -13.04 -3.83 27.11
C ASN A 735 -13.83 -2.74 27.88
N HIS A 736 -15.14 -2.87 28.00
CA HIS A 736 -15.97 -1.86 28.69
C HIS A 736 -15.71 -1.71 30.19
N ASN A 737 -15.08 -2.70 30.83
CA ASN A 737 -14.84 -2.72 32.27
C ASN A 737 -13.41 -2.32 32.63
N GLU A 738 -12.43 -2.76 31.84
CA GLU A 738 -11.01 -2.55 32.12
C GLU A 738 -10.16 -2.38 30.85
N THR A 739 -8.98 -1.79 31.03
CA THR A 739 -7.89 -1.82 30.05
C THR A 739 -6.65 -2.39 30.71
N THR A 740 -6.04 -3.38 30.07
CA THR A 740 -4.82 -4.03 30.56
C THR A 740 -3.66 -3.85 29.59
N PHE A 741 -2.48 -3.66 30.16
CA PHE A 741 -1.23 -3.49 29.44
C PHE A 741 -0.26 -4.56 29.92
N THR A 742 0.24 -5.38 29.00
CA THR A 742 1.15 -6.49 29.33
C THR A 742 2.35 -6.48 28.40
N VAL A 743 3.54 -6.65 28.95
CA VAL A 743 4.79 -6.73 28.17
C VAL A 743 5.16 -8.18 27.93
N ASP A 744 5.49 -8.51 26.68
CA ASP A 744 6.13 -9.78 26.32
C ASP A 744 7.66 -9.61 26.47
N GLY A 745 8.13 -9.83 27.69
CA GLY A 745 9.51 -9.65 28.11
C GLY A 745 9.67 -9.68 29.63
N ASP A 746 10.91 -9.59 30.12
CA ASP A 746 11.23 -9.60 31.55
C ASP A 746 11.51 -8.18 32.11
N GLN A 747 11.35 -7.15 31.29
CA GLN A 747 11.53 -5.75 31.69
C GLN A 747 10.18 -5.04 31.74
N ASP A 748 9.94 -4.36 32.86
CA ASP A 748 8.79 -3.47 33.01
C ASP A 748 8.90 -2.27 32.08
N LEU A 749 7.76 -1.83 31.54
CA LEU A 749 7.65 -0.64 30.71
C LEU A 749 6.78 0.41 31.40
N THR A 750 7.35 1.60 31.64
CA THR A 750 6.58 2.74 32.14
C THR A 750 5.81 3.39 31.00
N ILE A 751 4.49 3.48 31.17
CA ILE A 751 3.56 4.08 30.21
C ILE A 751 2.71 5.15 30.91
N ILE A 752 2.10 6.05 30.14
CA ILE A 752 1.17 7.05 30.66
C ILE A 752 -0.24 6.70 30.17
N VAL A 753 -1.18 6.46 31.09
CA VAL A 753 -2.57 6.11 30.77
C VAL A 753 -3.48 7.20 31.34
N ASN A 754 -4.23 7.88 30.47
CA ASN A 754 -5.13 8.97 30.87
C ASN A 754 -4.44 10.04 31.74
N GLY A 755 -3.15 10.31 31.46
CA GLY A 755 -2.33 11.29 32.18
C GLY A 755 -1.62 10.77 33.44
N ASN A 756 -1.85 9.51 33.85
CA ASN A 756 -1.21 8.90 35.02
C ASN A 756 -0.10 7.93 34.60
N SER A 757 0.99 7.88 35.36
CA SER A 757 2.08 6.93 35.13
C SER A 757 1.69 5.54 35.62
N GLU A 758 1.79 4.54 34.75
CA GLU A 758 1.50 3.14 35.01
C GLU A 758 2.70 2.27 34.65
N ILE A 759 2.82 1.09 35.25
CA ILE A 759 3.85 0.10 34.92
C ILE A 759 3.17 -1.08 34.24
N ALA A 760 3.52 -1.31 32.97
CA ALA A 760 3.16 -2.52 32.26
C ALA A 760 4.22 -3.59 32.56
N SER A 761 3.81 -4.67 33.23
CA SER A 761 4.66 -5.79 33.60
C SER A 761 4.33 -7.04 32.80
N LYS A 762 5.18 -8.06 32.94
CA LYS A 762 4.93 -9.38 32.35
C LYS A 762 3.64 -9.99 32.89
N PHE A 763 2.77 -10.45 31.98
CA PHE A 763 1.66 -11.29 32.38
C PHE A 763 2.17 -12.69 32.74
N VAL A 764 1.97 -13.14 33.97
CA VAL A 764 2.15 -14.55 34.33
C VAL A 764 0.81 -15.23 34.11
N GLN A 765 0.67 -15.90 32.95
CA GLN A 765 -0.47 -16.78 32.72
C GLN A 765 -0.33 -18.00 33.65
N ILE A 766 -1.14 -18.06 34.70
CA ILE A 766 -1.27 -19.26 35.52
C ILE A 766 -2.15 -20.22 34.72
N ASN A 767 -1.55 -21.31 34.22
CA ASN A 767 -2.23 -22.38 33.48
C ASN A 767 -3.41 -22.98 34.26
#